data_AF-A0A0B7F5D1-F1
#
_entry.id   AF-A0A0B7F5D1-F1
#
_cell.length_a   1.000
_cell.length_b   1.000
_cell.length_c   1.000
_cell.angle_alpha   90.00
_cell.angle_beta   90.00
_cell.angle_gamma   90.00
#
_symmetry.space_group_name_H-M   'P 1'
#
loop_
_entity.id
_entity.type
_entity.pdbx_description
1 polymer ?
#
loop_
_entity_poly.entity_id
_entity_poly.type
_entity_poly.pdbx_seq_one_letter_code
_entity_poly.pdbx_strand_id
1 'polypeptide(L)'
;MKLDAIAEVIGLGSAERVNALLKPLRSVVNVTEETGLVTTLHASFPDFMLSANRSKQFWCEKASRNQLLAERCLHLIDTTKPTFNICSLPSSYFLDDEVEDLEVRVDKAISPALAYACQYWSTHLYLGEHRDELVDLVRHFLSIKLLLWMEVMNLKKRMRHATSTIQHAQNWCTDRAVPEDVAKLSYDAWQFVSVYANHPISQSTPHIYISMLPFWPRSRPVSAAYIARVVNVVEPTGTAIDRRRLALLATWTLSIHLGQPMDLSIDGTRLVVIAGDSIRMLDTATGDSVCELINDHTKSSTCVRISPDGTRVVFGGYGSGLQLWNAHDGGTVTELLPCYDQSIYSVAYSPNGTYVACGLRNGDVYIHVLGPGPPAPVLGPLKEHSNVVTSLAFSPDSLHLASGSWDRTIRVWDMRTGQLTSRVFAQYSSAIYSVSYSPDGSRIASSFENTTIQVGDAQTGEDILHPLTGHSQGIRCITFSPNGALIASGSDDKTVQIYDAHTGHMVLGPLQAHTGIVRSVIFTPDSSRLFSCSEDGTVRLWNVQDLDAHNKVLPSLNLSYPITSVRYSPSGLRAMCGSEDGRLHVWDVRTGELVLGPLRDHDLPVTCVDYSPSGAYMASASLAGTLRVWDARNGKDMHGPICGHDAAVRCVRFSSDGHLIVSGSHDQTVKIWNVVSGQVVTELFQGEWPIVSVGFSLNGRHVVLGSMGGPMRVIKRRTSKTATRQIEGHDYSDGDSDDSSEYDGEYDISDQECIYSVEFSPDGTRIASGSSSGAVQIWDTRTRKQLFACSNYDVAHKFLIQSAGFSPNGQYVVSGSSDGTLCVWDAQTGYRILGTLTGHTDSVQGVQFSPDGLHLVSCSCDSTIRFWDVSAYLASPQPHVDIDTDDDREDICGNALWLLDNDGWVVDSHKRRVVWVPSDLRAFLALPPTQSIIADGGYFKLQLDKIQVGEDWVNCYRA
;
A
#
# COMPACT_ATOMS: atom_id res chain seq x y z
N MET A 1 -25.01 -23.02 26.18
CA MET A 1 -24.47 -22.20 27.29
C MET A 1 -24.34 -23.09 28.53
N LYS A 2 -23.31 -22.92 29.37
CA LYS A 2 -23.14 -23.74 30.61
C LYS A 2 -24.13 -23.29 31.70
N LEU A 3 -24.50 -24.19 32.62
CA LEU A 3 -25.42 -23.89 33.73
C LEU A 3 -24.96 -22.70 34.59
N ASP A 4 -23.67 -22.62 34.94
CA ASP A 4 -23.12 -21.51 35.73
C ASP A 4 -23.23 -20.18 34.99
N ALA A 5 -22.95 -20.18 33.68
CA ALA A 5 -23.07 -19.00 32.85
C ALA A 5 -24.53 -18.50 32.80
N ILE A 6 -25.50 -19.41 32.67
CA ILE A 6 -26.93 -19.07 32.69
C ILE A 6 -27.32 -18.47 34.05
N ALA A 7 -26.81 -19.05 35.14
CA ALA A 7 -27.11 -18.59 36.49
C ALA A 7 -26.64 -17.15 36.72
N GLU A 8 -25.46 -16.82 36.23
CA GLU A 8 -24.84 -15.50 36.36
C GLU A 8 -25.51 -14.45 35.44
N VAL A 9 -25.71 -14.76 34.14
CA VAL A 9 -26.35 -13.83 33.19
C VAL A 9 -27.80 -13.53 33.56
N ILE A 10 -28.56 -14.51 34.05
CA ILE A 10 -29.96 -14.31 34.45
C ILE A 10 -30.07 -13.80 35.90
N GLY A 11 -28.99 -13.85 36.69
CA GLY A 11 -28.98 -13.42 38.10
C GLY A 11 -29.70 -14.39 39.06
N LEU A 12 -29.69 -15.69 38.75
CA LEU A 12 -30.32 -16.75 39.56
C LEU A 12 -29.41 -17.28 40.68
N GLY A 13 -28.13 -16.91 40.68
CA GLY A 13 -27.19 -17.09 41.78
C GLY A 13 -26.48 -18.45 41.84
N SER A 14 -27.08 -19.55 41.39
CA SER A 14 -26.40 -20.86 41.34
C SER A 14 -26.84 -21.75 40.17
N ALA A 15 -25.90 -22.55 39.66
CA ALA A 15 -26.19 -23.56 38.64
C ALA A 15 -27.18 -24.63 39.11
N GLU A 16 -27.21 -24.97 40.40
CA GLU A 16 -28.18 -25.92 40.97
C GLU A 16 -29.62 -25.43 40.78
N ARG A 17 -29.85 -24.13 40.99
CA ARG A 17 -31.16 -23.51 40.80
C ARG A 17 -31.57 -23.51 39.34
N VAL A 18 -30.64 -23.21 38.43
CA VAL A 18 -30.90 -23.30 36.98
C VAL A 18 -31.22 -24.74 36.59
N ASN A 19 -30.43 -25.70 37.06
CA ASN A 19 -30.66 -27.12 36.78
C ASN A 19 -32.03 -27.57 37.29
N ALA A 20 -32.43 -27.15 38.50
CA ALA A 20 -33.75 -27.41 39.06
C ALA A 20 -34.89 -26.85 38.19
N LEU A 21 -34.72 -25.64 37.64
CA LEU A 21 -35.69 -25.02 36.73
C LEU A 21 -35.74 -25.70 35.35
N LEU A 22 -34.63 -26.30 34.90
CA LEU A 22 -34.56 -27.03 33.62
C LEU A 22 -35.04 -28.49 33.73
N LYS A 23 -35.13 -29.07 34.94
CA LYS A 23 -35.60 -30.46 35.15
C LYS A 23 -36.95 -30.77 34.45
N PRO A 24 -37.99 -29.92 34.50
CA PRO A 24 -39.24 -30.16 33.80
C PRO A 24 -39.12 -30.18 32.27
N LEU A 25 -38.07 -29.57 31.71
CA LEU A 25 -37.83 -29.43 30.27
C LEU A 25 -36.87 -30.49 29.71
N ARG A 26 -36.49 -31.50 30.49
CA ARG A 26 -35.50 -32.52 30.10
C ARG A 26 -35.90 -33.39 28.90
N SER A 27 -37.17 -33.40 28.53
CA SER A 27 -37.67 -34.07 27.32
C SER A 27 -37.34 -33.32 26.02
N VAL A 28 -37.00 -32.03 26.11
CA VAL A 28 -36.75 -31.14 24.96
C VAL A 28 -35.40 -30.39 25.06
N VAL A 29 -34.83 -30.33 26.25
CA VAL A 29 -33.53 -29.71 26.55
C VAL A 29 -32.62 -30.75 27.19
N ASN A 30 -31.43 -30.91 26.63
CA ASN A 30 -30.37 -31.71 27.21
C ASN A 30 -29.45 -30.82 28.07
N VAL A 31 -28.96 -31.38 29.18
CA VAL A 31 -27.82 -30.81 29.90
C VAL A 31 -26.82 -31.92 30.08
N THR A 32 -25.66 -31.77 29.45
CA THR A 32 -24.57 -32.74 29.49
C THR A 32 -24.02 -32.86 30.91
N GLU A 33 -23.86 -34.09 31.41
CA GLU A 33 -23.36 -34.32 32.78
C GLU A 33 -21.89 -33.91 32.92
N GLU A 34 -21.08 -34.12 31.88
CA GLU A 34 -19.63 -33.84 31.89
C GLU A 34 -19.31 -32.35 31.82
N THR A 35 -20.07 -31.57 31.04
CA THR A 35 -19.74 -30.17 30.72
C THR A 35 -20.74 -29.15 31.23
N GLY A 36 -21.90 -29.60 31.75
CA GLY A 36 -23.00 -28.74 32.19
C GLY A 36 -23.58 -27.88 31.06
N LEU A 37 -23.37 -28.27 29.79
CA LEU A 37 -23.79 -27.53 28.61
C LEU A 37 -25.27 -27.79 28.33
N VAL A 38 -26.04 -26.72 28.25
CA VAL A 38 -27.46 -26.77 27.89
C VAL A 38 -27.61 -26.68 26.38
N THR A 39 -28.25 -27.69 25.77
CA THR A 39 -28.58 -27.77 24.34
C THR A 39 -30.03 -28.17 24.11
N THR A 40 -30.61 -27.75 22.99
CA THR A 40 -31.96 -28.19 22.58
C THR A 40 -31.87 -29.53 21.85
N LEU A 41 -32.74 -30.48 22.18
CA LEU A 41 -32.77 -31.81 21.55
C LEU A 41 -33.39 -31.82 20.16
N HIS A 42 -34.19 -30.80 19.83
CA HIS A 42 -34.86 -30.70 18.53
C HIS A 42 -34.85 -29.26 18.01
N ALA A 43 -34.47 -29.08 16.74
CA ALA A 43 -34.30 -27.77 16.11
C ALA A 43 -35.60 -26.92 16.10
N SER A 44 -36.77 -27.56 16.09
CA SER A 44 -38.07 -26.86 16.09
C SER A 44 -38.55 -26.40 17.48
N PHE A 45 -37.83 -26.73 18.55
CA PHE A 45 -38.25 -26.35 19.91
C PHE A 45 -38.25 -24.84 20.14
N PRO A 46 -37.21 -24.07 19.74
CA PRO A 46 -37.27 -22.61 19.73
C PRO A 46 -38.45 -22.06 18.92
N ASP A 47 -38.72 -22.62 17.72
CA ASP A 47 -39.82 -22.17 16.86
C ASP A 47 -41.19 -22.36 17.52
N PHE A 48 -41.35 -23.44 18.28
CA PHE A 48 -42.56 -23.67 19.08
C PHE A 48 -42.68 -22.64 20.20
N MET A 49 -41.61 -22.44 21.00
CA MET A 49 -41.63 -21.54 22.16
C MET A 49 -41.86 -20.06 21.78
N LEU A 50 -41.31 -19.63 20.64
CA LEU A 50 -41.40 -18.24 20.17
C LEU A 50 -42.70 -17.94 19.40
N SER A 51 -43.49 -18.96 19.05
CA SER A 51 -44.75 -18.79 18.33
C SER A 51 -45.95 -18.67 19.28
N ALA A 52 -46.51 -17.46 19.41
CA ALA A 52 -47.66 -17.17 20.28
C ALA A 52 -48.85 -18.11 20.06
N ASN A 53 -49.13 -18.44 18.80
CA ASN A 53 -50.25 -19.31 18.41
C ASN A 53 -50.03 -20.77 18.83
N ARG A 54 -48.78 -21.24 18.84
CA ARG A 54 -48.43 -22.64 19.09
C ARG A 54 -48.23 -22.93 20.58
N SER A 55 -47.45 -22.10 21.27
CA SER A 55 -47.06 -22.34 22.67
C SER A 55 -48.05 -21.78 23.70
N LYS A 56 -48.92 -20.84 23.30
CA LYS A 56 -49.97 -20.25 24.15
C LYS A 56 -49.44 -19.81 25.52
N GLN A 57 -49.73 -20.58 26.58
CA GLN A 57 -49.31 -20.29 27.95
C GLN A 57 -47.78 -20.39 28.17
N PHE A 58 -47.05 -21.07 27.29
CA PHE A 58 -45.59 -21.18 27.32
C PHE A 58 -44.91 -20.19 26.37
N TRP A 59 -45.68 -19.26 25.79
CA TRP A 59 -45.16 -18.31 24.82
C TRP A 59 -44.12 -17.40 25.47
N CYS A 60 -42.98 -17.32 24.79
CA CYS A 60 -41.87 -16.47 25.16
C CYS A 60 -41.78 -15.32 24.15
N GLU A 61 -42.10 -14.11 24.59
CA GLU A 61 -41.97 -12.92 23.76
C GLU A 61 -40.49 -12.64 23.49
N LYS A 62 -40.07 -12.87 22.23
CA LYS A 62 -38.67 -12.81 21.80
C LYS A 62 -38.03 -11.45 22.12
N ALA A 63 -38.72 -10.36 21.79
CA ALA A 63 -38.16 -9.01 21.87
C ALA A 63 -37.92 -8.58 23.33
N SER A 64 -38.94 -8.68 24.18
CA SER A 64 -38.85 -8.42 25.63
C SER A 64 -37.74 -9.21 26.33
N ARG A 65 -37.54 -10.50 25.98
CA ARG A 65 -36.47 -11.31 26.59
C ARG A 65 -35.08 -10.94 26.09
N ASN A 66 -34.93 -10.62 24.80
CA ASN A 66 -33.64 -10.17 24.25
C ASN A 66 -33.25 -8.81 24.83
N GLN A 67 -34.21 -7.89 25.01
CA GLN A 67 -33.98 -6.61 25.71
C GLN A 67 -33.40 -6.83 27.11
N LEU A 68 -34.04 -7.67 27.93
CA LEU A 68 -33.55 -7.97 29.29
C LEU A 68 -32.16 -8.63 29.29
N LEU A 69 -31.89 -9.51 28.32
CA LEU A 69 -30.57 -10.13 28.18
C LEU A 69 -29.51 -9.09 27.80
N ALA A 70 -29.81 -8.14 26.92
CA ALA A 70 -28.90 -7.06 26.55
C ALA A 70 -28.53 -6.21 27.78
N GLU A 71 -29.51 -5.81 28.58
CA GLU A 71 -29.29 -5.07 29.83
C GLU A 71 -28.41 -5.84 30.81
N ARG A 72 -28.69 -7.13 30.99
CA ARG A 72 -27.91 -7.99 31.90
C ARG A 72 -26.49 -8.19 31.42
N CYS A 73 -26.27 -8.38 30.13
CA CYS A 73 -24.94 -8.49 29.56
C CYS A 73 -24.14 -7.19 29.75
N LEU A 74 -24.73 -6.03 29.45
CA LEU A 74 -24.07 -4.74 29.63
C LEU A 74 -23.75 -4.45 31.09
N HIS A 75 -24.66 -4.77 32.02
CA HIS A 75 -24.42 -4.63 33.45
C HIS A 75 -23.32 -5.60 33.95
N LEU A 76 -23.26 -6.83 33.43
CA LEU A 76 -22.21 -7.79 33.79
C LEU A 76 -20.82 -7.25 33.37
N ILE A 77 -20.73 -6.70 32.16
CA ILE A 77 -19.49 -6.06 31.67
C ILE A 77 -19.13 -4.85 32.55
N ASP A 78 -20.11 -4.01 32.90
CA ASP A 78 -19.87 -2.81 33.72
C ASP A 78 -19.34 -3.15 35.12
N THR A 79 -19.91 -4.17 35.76
CA THR A 79 -19.52 -4.61 37.12
C THR A 79 -18.21 -5.40 37.19
N THR A 80 -17.62 -5.75 36.05
CA THR A 80 -16.39 -6.56 35.99
C THR A 80 -15.21 -5.82 36.64
N LYS A 81 -14.43 -6.57 37.45
CA LYS A 81 -13.19 -6.11 38.10
C LYS A 81 -12.07 -7.14 37.89
N PRO A 82 -10.82 -6.70 37.71
CA PRO A 82 -10.37 -5.31 37.59
C PRO A 82 -10.85 -4.66 36.28
N THR A 83 -10.89 -3.32 36.23
CA THR A 83 -11.40 -2.55 35.08
C THR A 83 -10.37 -2.33 33.97
N PHE A 84 -9.14 -2.78 34.20
CA PHE A 84 -7.97 -2.70 33.33
C PHE A 84 -7.03 -3.85 33.66
N ASN A 85 -6.37 -4.40 32.64
CA ASN A 85 -5.43 -5.53 32.76
C ASN A 85 -6.05 -6.75 33.47
N ILE A 86 -7.16 -7.26 32.91
CA ILE A 86 -7.99 -8.29 33.56
C ILE A 86 -7.23 -9.57 33.92
N CYS A 87 -6.26 -9.97 33.10
CA CYS A 87 -5.43 -11.17 33.31
C CYS A 87 -4.08 -10.88 33.97
N SER A 88 -3.84 -9.64 34.42
CA SER A 88 -2.58 -9.23 35.07
C SER A 88 -1.35 -9.57 34.21
N LEU A 89 -1.36 -9.16 32.94
CA LEU A 89 -0.26 -9.36 32.01
C LEU A 89 0.98 -8.62 32.54
N PRO A 90 2.17 -9.28 32.52
CA PRO A 90 3.37 -8.76 33.17
C PRO A 90 3.96 -7.57 32.41
N SER A 91 4.11 -7.70 31.09
CA SER A 91 4.88 -6.79 30.26
C SER A 91 4.16 -6.47 28.96
N SER A 92 4.36 -5.26 28.43
CA SER A 92 3.94 -4.93 27.07
C SER A 92 4.91 -5.42 25.98
N TYR A 93 6.12 -5.88 26.34
CA TYR A 93 7.09 -6.35 25.34
C TYR A 93 6.70 -7.69 24.69
N PHE A 94 5.86 -8.47 25.38
CA PHE A 94 5.45 -9.79 24.96
C PHE A 94 4.15 -9.74 24.14
N LEU A 95 4.08 -10.60 23.13
CA LEU A 95 2.80 -10.97 22.54
C LEU A 95 2.01 -11.80 23.54
N ASP A 96 0.68 -11.83 23.40
CA ASP A 96 -0.18 -12.60 24.28
C ASP A 96 0.21 -14.09 24.27
N ASP A 97 0.61 -14.64 23.11
CA ASP A 97 1.07 -16.04 22.99
C ASP A 97 2.47 -16.28 23.61
N GLU A 98 3.24 -15.22 23.90
CA GLU A 98 4.55 -15.30 24.57
C GLU A 98 4.42 -15.23 26.11
N VAL A 99 3.22 -14.94 26.64
CA VAL A 99 2.99 -14.83 28.09
C VAL A 99 2.78 -16.21 28.72
N GLU A 100 3.66 -16.56 29.66
CA GLU A 100 3.55 -17.79 30.45
C GLU A 100 2.23 -17.87 31.25
N ASP A 101 1.63 -19.06 31.27
CA ASP A 101 0.36 -19.37 31.95
C ASP A 101 -0.85 -18.51 31.53
N LEU A 102 -0.84 -17.91 30.33
CA LEU A 102 -1.92 -17.04 29.90
C LEU A 102 -3.29 -17.74 29.92
N GLU A 103 -3.38 -18.98 29.43
CA GLU A 103 -4.63 -19.75 29.41
C GLU A 103 -5.21 -19.92 30.82
N VAL A 104 -4.36 -20.20 31.81
CA VAL A 104 -4.76 -20.36 33.21
C VAL A 104 -5.25 -19.03 33.79
N ARG A 105 -4.57 -17.91 33.47
CA ARG A 105 -4.98 -16.56 33.89
C ARG A 105 -6.33 -16.17 33.26
N VAL A 106 -6.53 -16.50 31.99
CA VAL A 106 -7.76 -16.25 31.23
C VAL A 106 -8.93 -17.01 31.81
N ASP A 107 -8.76 -18.30 32.14
CA ASP A 107 -9.82 -19.11 32.71
C ASP A 107 -10.17 -18.72 34.15
N LYS A 108 -9.20 -18.18 34.90
CA LYS A 108 -9.44 -17.65 36.26
C LYS A 108 -10.12 -16.29 36.24
N ALA A 109 -9.75 -15.40 35.32
CA ALA A 109 -10.21 -14.01 35.33
C ALA A 109 -11.50 -13.79 34.51
N ILE A 110 -11.71 -14.56 33.45
CA ILE A 110 -12.85 -14.37 32.53
C ILE A 110 -13.84 -15.51 32.71
N SER A 111 -14.93 -15.24 33.45
CA SER A 111 -15.99 -16.22 33.67
C SER A 111 -16.68 -16.60 32.33
N PRO A 112 -17.23 -17.82 32.21
CA PRO A 112 -18.01 -18.21 31.04
C PRO A 112 -19.23 -17.30 30.79
N ALA A 113 -19.77 -16.66 31.83
CA ALA A 113 -20.85 -15.69 31.73
C ALA A 113 -20.37 -14.37 31.12
N LEU A 114 -19.21 -13.86 31.57
CA LEU A 114 -18.60 -12.66 31.02
C LEU A 114 -18.22 -12.86 29.55
N ALA A 115 -17.63 -14.01 29.20
CA ALA A 115 -17.31 -14.34 27.81
C ALA A 115 -18.58 -14.38 26.92
N TYR A 116 -19.69 -14.89 27.45
CA TYR A 116 -20.98 -14.87 26.74
C TYR A 116 -21.51 -13.43 26.60
N ALA A 117 -21.50 -12.65 27.69
CA ALA A 117 -21.97 -11.27 27.66
C ALA A 117 -21.18 -10.43 26.64
N CYS A 118 -19.85 -10.51 26.65
CA CYS A 118 -18.99 -9.79 25.70
C CYS A 118 -19.25 -10.19 24.24
N GLN A 119 -19.63 -11.45 23.97
CA GLN A 119 -19.86 -11.93 22.61
C GLN A 119 -21.27 -11.62 22.07
N TYR A 120 -22.31 -11.64 22.92
CA TYR A 120 -23.70 -11.65 22.44
C TYR A 120 -24.54 -10.44 22.86
N TRP A 121 -23.99 -9.49 23.64
CA TRP A 121 -24.76 -8.32 24.10
C TRP A 121 -25.37 -7.53 22.93
N SER A 122 -24.64 -7.34 21.82
CA SER A 122 -25.13 -6.56 20.68
C SER A 122 -26.18 -7.30 19.85
N THR A 123 -26.08 -8.63 19.75
CA THR A 123 -27.10 -9.47 19.13
C THR A 123 -28.41 -9.39 19.92
N HIS A 124 -28.33 -9.45 21.25
CA HIS A 124 -29.50 -9.25 22.11
C HIS A 124 -30.06 -7.84 22.02
N LEU A 125 -29.20 -6.82 21.91
CA LEU A 125 -29.60 -5.43 21.71
C LEU A 125 -30.39 -5.25 20.39
N TYR A 126 -29.90 -5.83 19.30
CA TYR A 126 -30.55 -5.72 17.99
C TYR A 126 -31.90 -6.44 17.92
N LEU A 127 -31.99 -7.63 18.54
CA LEU A 127 -33.22 -8.44 18.59
C LEU A 127 -34.21 -7.96 19.67
N GLY A 128 -33.79 -7.07 20.55
CA GLY A 128 -34.58 -6.56 21.68
C GLY A 128 -35.53 -5.43 21.30
N GLU A 129 -36.46 -5.13 22.20
CA GLU A 129 -37.27 -3.90 22.12
C GLU A 129 -36.42 -2.66 22.40
N HIS A 130 -36.75 -1.57 21.71
CA HIS A 130 -36.08 -0.30 21.93
C HIS A 130 -36.59 0.36 23.23
N ARG A 131 -35.65 0.81 24.08
CA ARG A 131 -35.91 1.62 25.28
C ARG A 131 -34.82 2.66 25.45
N ASP A 132 -35.17 3.83 25.96
CA ASP A 132 -34.22 4.92 26.21
C ASP A 132 -33.12 4.52 27.21
N GLU A 133 -33.47 3.72 28.22
CA GLU A 133 -32.54 3.18 29.22
C GLU A 133 -31.39 2.36 28.59
N LEU A 134 -31.66 1.65 27.48
CA LEU A 134 -30.64 0.90 26.75
C LEU A 134 -29.66 1.83 26.04
N VAL A 135 -30.11 2.98 25.56
CA VAL A 135 -29.24 3.99 24.92
C VAL A 135 -28.21 4.50 25.93
N ASP A 136 -28.62 4.75 27.17
CA ASP A 136 -27.72 5.18 28.23
C ASP A 136 -26.70 4.09 28.62
N LEU A 137 -27.14 2.83 28.70
CA LEU A 137 -26.24 1.70 28.93
C LEU A 137 -25.21 1.52 27.81
N VAL A 138 -25.63 1.68 26.56
CA VAL A 138 -24.73 1.62 25.39
C VAL A 138 -23.76 2.80 25.39
N ARG A 139 -24.22 4.03 25.65
CA ARG A 139 -23.36 5.21 25.78
C ARG A 139 -22.30 5.01 26.86
N HIS A 140 -22.70 4.52 28.03
CA HIS A 140 -21.81 4.24 29.14
C HIS A 140 -20.79 3.15 28.80
N PHE A 141 -21.24 2.05 28.19
CA PHE A 141 -20.37 0.99 27.71
C PHE A 141 -19.30 1.53 26.73
N LEU A 142 -19.70 2.26 25.70
CA LEU A 142 -18.78 2.80 24.69
C LEU A 142 -17.78 3.79 25.31
N SER A 143 -18.21 4.62 26.26
CA SER A 143 -17.38 5.69 26.84
C SER A 143 -16.48 5.24 28.00
N ILE A 144 -16.77 4.11 28.64
CA ILE A 144 -16.06 3.67 29.85
C ILE A 144 -15.49 2.26 29.75
N LYS A 145 -16.19 1.32 29.10
CA LYS A 145 -15.90 -0.13 29.15
C LYS A 145 -15.45 -0.73 27.82
N LEU A 146 -15.38 0.06 26.74
CA LEU A 146 -14.98 -0.41 25.41
C LEU A 146 -13.60 -1.08 25.43
N LEU A 147 -12.58 -0.44 26.03
CA LEU A 147 -11.22 -0.99 26.04
C LEU A 147 -11.12 -2.28 26.87
N LEU A 148 -11.81 -2.35 28.01
CA LEU A 148 -11.91 -3.59 28.81
C LEU A 148 -12.61 -4.71 28.02
N TRP A 149 -13.69 -4.39 27.31
CA TRP A 149 -14.37 -5.36 26.46
C TRP A 149 -13.45 -5.86 25.35
N MET A 150 -12.64 -4.98 24.74
CA MET A 150 -11.62 -5.37 23.77
C MET A 150 -10.56 -6.30 24.39
N GLU A 151 -10.06 -6.02 25.61
CA GLU A 151 -9.14 -6.93 26.32
C GLU A 151 -9.74 -8.34 26.44
N VAL A 152 -10.99 -8.44 26.91
CA VAL A 152 -11.67 -9.74 27.09
C VAL A 152 -11.84 -10.47 25.76
N MET A 153 -12.23 -9.75 24.70
CA MET A 153 -12.40 -10.34 23.37
C MET A 153 -11.07 -10.77 22.76
N ASN A 154 -9.99 -10.01 22.98
CA ASN A 154 -8.66 -10.32 22.47
C ASN A 154 -8.04 -11.53 23.17
N LEU A 155 -8.06 -11.55 24.50
CA LEU A 155 -7.53 -12.65 25.32
C LEU A 155 -8.30 -13.97 25.16
N LYS A 156 -9.58 -13.92 24.78
CA LYS A 156 -10.35 -15.11 24.37
C LYS A 156 -10.15 -15.50 22.90
N LYS A 157 -9.20 -14.88 22.19
CA LYS A 157 -8.89 -15.10 20.77
C LYS A 157 -10.10 -14.90 19.85
N ARG A 158 -10.97 -13.92 20.19
CA ARG A 158 -12.22 -13.60 19.47
C ARG A 158 -12.27 -12.17 18.96
N MET A 159 -11.14 -11.48 18.89
CA MET A 159 -11.07 -10.07 18.48
C MET A 159 -11.61 -9.82 17.06
N ARG A 160 -11.36 -10.72 16.11
CA ARG A 160 -11.95 -10.65 14.75
C ARG A 160 -13.48 -10.66 14.77
N HIS A 161 -14.09 -11.48 15.63
CA HIS A 161 -15.55 -11.52 15.84
C HIS A 161 -16.08 -10.28 16.58
N ALA A 162 -15.22 -9.57 17.32
CA ALA A 162 -15.60 -8.34 18.00
C ALA A 162 -16.00 -7.24 17.02
N THR A 163 -15.42 -7.24 15.81
CA THR A 163 -15.74 -6.28 14.73
C THR A 163 -17.20 -6.36 14.30
N SER A 164 -17.73 -7.57 14.05
CA SER A 164 -19.14 -7.77 13.72
C SER A 164 -20.05 -7.49 14.92
N THR A 165 -19.58 -7.82 16.13
CA THR A 165 -20.31 -7.55 17.38
C THR A 165 -20.56 -6.05 17.56
N ILE A 166 -19.54 -5.20 17.40
CA ILE A 166 -19.69 -3.75 17.54
C ILE A 166 -20.40 -3.14 16.34
N GLN A 167 -20.24 -3.69 15.13
CA GLN A 167 -20.99 -3.27 13.95
C GLN A 167 -22.50 -3.47 14.14
N HIS A 168 -22.94 -4.60 14.72
CA HIS A 168 -24.35 -4.79 15.08
C HIS A 168 -24.88 -3.70 16.01
N ALA A 169 -24.06 -3.24 16.97
CA ALA A 169 -24.45 -2.16 17.87
C ALA A 169 -24.52 -0.80 17.15
N GLN A 170 -23.60 -0.53 16.21
CA GLN A 170 -23.63 0.67 15.38
C GLN A 170 -24.83 0.69 14.40
N ASN A 171 -25.16 -0.45 13.79
CA ASN A 171 -26.37 -0.60 12.98
C ASN A 171 -27.62 -0.33 13.82
N TRP A 172 -27.70 -0.88 15.04
CA TRP A 172 -28.80 -0.58 15.96
C TRP A 172 -28.92 0.92 16.28
N CYS A 173 -27.80 1.61 16.51
CA CYS A 173 -27.78 3.06 16.74
C CYS A 173 -28.33 3.83 15.52
N THR A 174 -27.96 3.40 14.32
CA THR A 174 -28.37 4.02 13.05
C THR A 174 -29.86 3.78 12.77
N ASP A 175 -30.31 2.52 12.88
CA ASP A 175 -31.68 2.10 12.58
C ASP A 175 -32.73 2.70 13.54
N ARG A 176 -32.31 2.98 14.79
CA ARG A 176 -33.21 3.45 15.86
C ARG A 176 -33.13 4.96 16.11
N ALA A 177 -32.42 5.71 15.27
CA ALA A 177 -32.27 7.16 15.35
C ALA A 177 -31.86 7.64 16.77
N VAL A 178 -30.88 6.97 17.38
CA VAL A 178 -30.36 7.35 18.70
C VAL A 178 -29.70 8.75 18.64
N PRO A 179 -29.50 9.42 19.80
CA PRO A 179 -28.82 10.70 19.85
C PRO A 179 -27.50 10.73 19.06
N GLU A 180 -27.25 11.82 18.34
CA GLU A 180 -26.15 11.95 17.39
C GLU A 180 -24.77 11.74 18.02
N ASP A 181 -24.60 12.10 19.31
CA ASP A 181 -23.38 11.85 20.08
C ASP A 181 -23.09 10.34 20.21
N VAL A 182 -24.12 9.54 20.50
CA VAL A 182 -24.00 8.09 20.64
C VAL A 182 -23.79 7.44 19.28
N ALA A 183 -24.50 7.90 18.24
CA ALA A 183 -24.30 7.41 16.89
C ALA A 183 -22.85 7.61 16.42
N LYS A 184 -22.32 8.84 16.58
CA LYS A 184 -20.91 9.16 16.26
C LYS A 184 -19.92 8.34 17.08
N LEU A 185 -20.16 8.19 18.38
CA LEU A 185 -19.31 7.38 19.26
C LEU A 185 -19.34 5.90 18.87
N SER A 186 -20.52 5.35 18.53
CA SER A 186 -20.66 3.95 18.10
C SER A 186 -19.95 3.67 16.78
N TYR A 187 -20.01 4.63 15.84
CA TYR A 187 -19.31 4.54 14.56
C TYR A 187 -17.80 4.59 14.73
N ASP A 188 -17.30 5.54 15.53
CA ASP A 188 -15.87 5.66 15.84
C ASP A 188 -15.36 4.43 16.62
N ALA A 189 -16.16 3.89 17.56
CA ALA A 189 -15.84 2.65 18.27
C ALA A 189 -15.75 1.45 17.32
N TRP A 190 -16.65 1.33 16.34
CA TRP A 190 -16.56 0.29 15.32
C TRP A 190 -15.28 0.42 14.48
N GLN A 191 -14.92 1.64 14.04
CA GLN A 191 -13.67 1.86 13.32
C GLN A 191 -12.44 1.50 14.18
N PHE A 192 -12.41 1.96 15.43
CA PHE A 192 -11.33 1.69 16.38
C PHE A 192 -11.12 0.18 16.59
N VAL A 193 -12.21 -0.54 16.85
CA VAL A 193 -12.20 -2.00 17.05
C VAL A 193 -11.78 -2.75 15.78
N SER A 194 -12.30 -2.34 14.61
CA SER A 194 -11.95 -2.94 13.33
C SER A 194 -10.47 -2.77 12.99
N VAL A 195 -9.90 -1.58 13.19
CA VAL A 195 -8.48 -1.34 12.94
C VAL A 195 -7.63 -2.18 13.90
N TYR A 196 -7.94 -2.21 15.19
CA TYR A 196 -7.17 -3.03 16.14
C TYR A 196 -7.23 -4.53 15.76
N ALA A 197 -8.43 -5.07 15.52
CA ALA A 197 -8.65 -6.50 15.29
C ALA A 197 -8.01 -7.05 14.01
N ASN A 198 -7.80 -6.20 13.00
CA ASN A 198 -7.33 -6.58 11.68
C ASN A 198 -5.87 -6.15 11.40
N HIS A 199 -5.09 -5.86 12.44
CA HIS A 199 -3.68 -5.50 12.31
C HIS A 199 -2.83 -6.30 13.32
N PRO A 200 -1.51 -6.45 13.09
CA PRO A 200 -0.62 -7.21 13.97
C PRO A 200 -0.64 -6.80 15.45
N ILE A 201 -1.05 -5.56 15.74
CA ILE A 201 -1.24 -5.04 17.10
C ILE A 201 -2.21 -5.88 17.95
N SER A 202 -3.17 -6.61 17.35
CA SER A 202 -4.07 -7.49 18.10
C SER A 202 -3.36 -8.68 18.75
N GLN A 203 -2.13 -8.98 18.36
CA GLN A 203 -1.34 -10.04 19.00
C GLN A 203 -0.86 -9.64 20.40
N SER A 204 -0.99 -8.36 20.80
CA SER A 204 -0.62 -7.90 22.13
C SER A 204 -1.72 -7.02 22.73
N THR A 205 -2.36 -7.53 23.78
CA THR A 205 -3.45 -6.85 24.48
C THR A 205 -3.02 -5.51 25.13
N PRO A 206 -1.84 -5.36 25.75
CA PRO A 206 -1.36 -4.07 26.28
C PRO A 206 -1.33 -2.92 25.27
N HIS A 207 -1.09 -3.23 24.00
CA HIS A 207 -0.96 -2.23 22.94
C HIS A 207 -2.27 -1.57 22.53
N ILE A 208 -3.43 -2.03 23.04
CA ILE A 208 -4.70 -1.25 23.00
C ILE A 208 -4.47 0.16 23.60
N TYR A 209 -3.71 0.23 24.70
CA TYR A 209 -3.49 1.46 25.47
C TYR A 209 -2.24 2.21 25.04
N ILE A 210 -1.16 1.48 24.74
CA ILE A 210 0.18 2.05 24.51
C ILE A 210 0.34 2.54 23.07
N SER A 211 -0.32 1.89 22.11
CA SER A 211 -0.15 2.18 20.68
C SER A 211 -1.47 2.56 20.02
N MET A 212 -2.51 1.71 20.10
CA MET A 212 -3.75 1.97 19.36
C MET A 212 -4.41 3.30 19.74
N LEU A 213 -4.59 3.54 21.05
CA LEU A 213 -5.23 4.76 21.54
C LEU A 213 -4.42 6.04 21.27
N PRO A 214 -3.08 6.11 21.48
CA PRO A 214 -2.32 7.32 21.19
C PRO A 214 -2.19 7.67 19.71
N PHE A 215 -2.26 6.68 18.80
CA PHE A 215 -2.31 6.93 17.36
C PHE A 215 -3.73 7.22 16.84
N TRP A 216 -4.78 7.04 17.65
CA TRP A 216 -6.14 7.39 17.25
C TRP A 216 -6.34 8.92 17.26
N PRO A 217 -6.95 9.52 16.21
CA PRO A 217 -7.06 10.97 16.12
C PRO A 217 -7.75 11.58 17.34
N ARG A 218 -7.14 12.61 17.93
CA ARG A 218 -7.63 13.26 19.17
C ARG A 218 -9.00 13.93 19.01
N SER A 219 -9.40 14.25 17.79
CA SER A 219 -10.70 14.82 17.46
C SER A 219 -11.85 13.80 17.50
N ARG A 220 -11.54 12.51 17.52
CA ARG A 220 -12.53 11.42 17.42
C ARG A 220 -13.16 11.10 18.79
N PRO A 221 -14.45 10.72 18.84
CA PRO A 221 -15.18 10.45 20.09
C PRO A 221 -14.52 9.46 21.06
N VAL A 222 -13.94 8.35 20.58
CA VAL A 222 -13.26 7.35 21.41
C VAL A 222 -12.02 7.95 22.06
N SER A 223 -11.21 8.70 21.29
CA SER A 223 -10.04 9.39 21.86
C SER A 223 -10.48 10.39 22.93
N ALA A 224 -11.51 11.19 22.67
CA ALA A 224 -12.06 12.13 23.64
C ALA A 224 -12.54 11.45 24.94
N ALA A 225 -13.07 10.22 24.87
CA ALA A 225 -13.55 9.47 26.04
C ALA A 225 -12.42 8.85 26.87
N TYR A 226 -11.33 8.40 26.25
CA TYR A 226 -10.29 7.60 26.92
C TYR A 226 -8.93 8.29 27.10
N ILE A 227 -8.55 9.25 26.24
CA ILE A 227 -7.18 9.81 26.23
C ILE A 227 -6.80 10.48 27.55
N ALA A 228 -7.76 11.10 28.25
CA ALA A 228 -7.54 11.75 29.54
C ALA A 228 -7.15 10.78 30.68
N ARG A 229 -7.39 9.48 30.50
CA ARG A 229 -7.03 8.43 31.45
C ARG A 229 -5.63 7.89 31.23
N VAL A 230 -5.01 8.20 30.09
CA VAL A 230 -3.69 7.71 29.73
C VAL A 230 -2.60 8.68 30.22
N VAL A 231 -1.50 8.15 30.73
CA VAL A 231 -0.40 8.92 31.33
C VAL A 231 0.94 8.39 30.81
N ASN A 232 1.82 9.29 30.38
CA ASN A 232 3.19 8.97 29.94
C ASN A 232 3.23 7.86 28.87
N VAL A 233 2.34 7.93 27.88
CA VAL A 233 2.38 7.11 26.66
C VAL A 233 3.02 7.89 25.53
N VAL A 234 3.31 7.18 24.44
CA VAL A 234 3.89 7.75 23.22
C VAL A 234 2.99 8.83 22.67
N GLU A 235 3.53 10.03 22.47
CA GLU A 235 2.84 11.11 21.78
C GLU A 235 3.41 11.28 20.37
N PRO A 236 2.68 10.83 19.33
CA PRO A 236 3.10 11.11 17.97
C PRO A 236 2.88 12.61 17.70
N THR A 237 3.96 13.32 17.36
CA THR A 237 3.94 14.77 17.14
C THR A 237 4.25 15.08 15.69
N GLY A 238 3.37 15.82 15.01
CA GLY A 238 3.60 16.28 13.63
C GLY A 238 2.32 16.41 12.82
N THR A 239 2.43 17.05 11.65
CA THR A 239 1.29 17.42 10.81
C THR A 239 0.58 16.23 10.16
N ALA A 240 1.25 15.07 10.06
CA ALA A 240 0.67 13.86 9.49
C ALA A 240 -0.43 13.25 10.38
N ILE A 241 -0.33 13.39 11.70
CA ILE A 241 -1.32 12.87 12.64
C ILE A 241 -2.65 13.62 12.52
N ASP A 242 -2.59 14.94 12.36
CA ASP A 242 -3.79 15.78 12.18
C ASP A 242 -4.44 15.60 10.81
N ARG A 243 -3.68 15.13 9.81
CA ARG A 243 -4.13 14.87 8.43
C ARG A 243 -4.51 13.41 8.17
N ARG A 244 -4.33 12.53 9.17
CA ARG A 244 -4.52 11.08 9.05
C ARG A 244 -5.94 10.75 8.59
N ARG A 245 -6.06 9.99 7.50
CA ARG A 245 -7.34 9.46 7.01
C ARG A 245 -7.52 8.02 7.49
N LEU A 246 -8.51 7.78 8.33
CA LEU A 246 -8.89 6.44 8.82
C LEU A 246 -9.67 5.64 7.76
N ALA A 247 -9.22 5.71 6.51
CA ALA A 247 -9.84 4.97 5.42
C ALA A 247 -9.52 3.47 5.52
N LEU A 248 -8.32 3.08 5.98
CA LEU A 248 -7.94 1.68 6.10
C LEU A 248 -8.57 1.03 7.34
N LEU A 249 -9.42 0.03 7.15
CA LEU A 249 -10.10 -0.71 8.22
C LEU A 249 -9.41 -2.05 8.55
N ALA A 250 -8.89 -2.74 7.54
CA ALA A 250 -8.27 -4.06 7.72
C ALA A 250 -7.12 -4.29 6.73
N THR A 251 -6.11 -5.04 7.17
CA THR A 251 -5.05 -5.59 6.32
C THR A 251 -4.96 -7.10 6.55
N TRP A 252 -5.23 -7.89 5.52
CA TRP A 252 -5.17 -9.35 5.56
C TRP A 252 -3.97 -9.84 4.76
N THR A 253 -2.97 -10.38 5.45
CA THR A 253 -1.78 -10.96 4.83
C THR A 253 -2.05 -12.42 4.45
N LEU A 254 -1.97 -12.75 3.16
CA LEU A 254 -2.41 -14.05 2.64
C LEU A 254 -1.27 -14.86 2.01
N SER A 255 -0.27 -14.22 1.38
CA SER A 255 1.01 -14.80 0.93
C SER A 255 1.82 -13.80 0.09
N ILE A 256 3.12 -14.05 -0.09
CA ILE A 256 4.14 -13.13 -0.65
C ILE A 256 3.97 -12.79 -2.16
N HIS A 257 3.06 -13.46 -2.88
CA HIS A 257 2.80 -13.20 -4.30
C HIS A 257 1.30 -13.23 -4.61
N LEU A 258 0.58 -12.16 -4.23
CA LEU A 258 -0.76 -11.87 -4.74
C LEU A 258 -0.63 -11.15 -6.09
N GLY A 259 -0.38 -11.89 -7.17
CA GLY A 259 -0.22 -11.30 -8.51
C GLY A 259 -1.53 -11.03 -9.27
N GLN A 260 -2.68 -11.43 -8.73
CA GLN A 260 -3.85 -11.79 -9.55
C GLN A 260 -5.16 -11.21 -9.00
N PRO A 261 -6.24 -11.11 -9.81
CA PRO A 261 -7.45 -10.41 -9.43
C PRO A 261 -8.25 -11.20 -8.37
N MET A 262 -9.00 -10.47 -7.54
CA MET A 262 -9.98 -11.03 -6.60
C MET A 262 -11.41 -10.88 -7.13
N ASP A 263 -12.38 -11.52 -6.48
CA ASP A 263 -13.81 -11.33 -6.74
C ASP A 263 -14.68 -11.48 -5.48
N LEU A 264 -15.85 -10.83 -5.46
CA LEU A 264 -16.75 -10.77 -4.32
C LEU A 264 -18.14 -11.34 -4.67
N SER A 265 -18.69 -12.16 -3.78
CA SER A 265 -20.07 -12.65 -3.87
C SER A 265 -21.11 -11.52 -3.83
N ILE A 266 -22.27 -11.73 -4.42
CA ILE A 266 -23.32 -10.68 -4.51
C ILE A 266 -23.87 -10.28 -3.14
N ASP A 267 -23.86 -11.20 -2.18
CA ASP A 267 -24.26 -10.95 -0.79
C ASP A 267 -23.15 -10.25 0.02
N GLY A 268 -21.96 -10.15 -0.56
CA GLY A 268 -20.81 -9.49 0.04
C GLY A 268 -20.19 -10.26 1.19
N THR A 269 -20.56 -11.52 1.42
CA THR A 269 -20.11 -12.31 2.57
C THR A 269 -18.81 -13.06 2.31
N ARG A 270 -18.59 -13.48 1.06
CA ARG A 270 -17.44 -14.29 0.62
C ARG A 270 -16.59 -13.54 -0.39
N LEU A 271 -15.28 -13.49 -0.15
CA LEU A 271 -14.27 -12.95 -1.07
C LEU A 271 -13.38 -14.09 -1.57
N VAL A 272 -13.10 -14.15 -2.86
CA VAL A 272 -12.19 -15.16 -3.45
C VAL A 272 -10.93 -14.49 -3.93
N VAL A 273 -9.80 -15.09 -3.56
CA VAL A 273 -8.45 -14.58 -3.83
C VAL A 273 -7.54 -15.72 -4.28
N ILE A 274 -6.59 -15.42 -5.17
CA ILE A 274 -5.51 -16.33 -5.55
C ILE A 274 -4.30 -15.99 -4.68
N ALA A 275 -3.86 -16.92 -3.84
CA ALA A 275 -2.74 -16.75 -2.92
C ALA A 275 -1.61 -17.72 -3.30
N GLY A 276 -0.65 -17.25 -4.11
CA GLY A 276 0.41 -18.08 -4.68
C GLY A 276 -0.19 -19.23 -5.52
N ASP A 277 0.06 -20.47 -5.09
CA ASP A 277 -0.41 -21.68 -5.77
C ASP A 277 -1.80 -22.14 -5.32
N SER A 278 -2.54 -21.34 -4.55
CA SER A 278 -3.83 -21.72 -3.95
C SER A 278 -4.94 -20.72 -4.30
N ILE A 279 -6.18 -21.20 -4.35
CA ILE A 279 -7.38 -20.34 -4.40
C ILE A 279 -8.07 -20.42 -3.04
N ARG A 280 -8.24 -19.27 -2.38
CA ARG A 280 -8.86 -19.18 -1.06
C ARG A 280 -10.18 -18.43 -1.13
N MET A 281 -11.16 -18.94 -0.40
CA MET A 281 -12.43 -18.27 -0.15
C MET A 281 -12.42 -17.77 1.29
N LEU A 282 -12.49 -16.45 1.46
CA LEU A 282 -12.42 -15.75 2.74
C LEU A 282 -13.80 -15.28 3.18
N ASP A 283 -14.04 -15.33 4.49
CA ASP A 283 -15.15 -14.61 5.12
C ASP A 283 -14.80 -13.12 5.19
N THR A 284 -15.67 -12.26 4.67
CA THR A 284 -15.41 -10.82 4.57
C THR A 284 -15.53 -10.07 5.91
N ALA A 285 -16.19 -10.65 6.90
CA ALA A 285 -16.33 -10.05 8.22
C ALA A 285 -15.11 -10.33 9.09
N THR A 286 -14.51 -11.53 8.97
CA THR A 286 -13.35 -11.92 9.80
C THR A 286 -12.02 -11.93 9.04
N GLY A 287 -12.03 -12.04 7.72
CA GLY A 287 -10.85 -12.28 6.90
C GLY A 287 -10.31 -13.71 7.00
N ASP A 288 -11.03 -14.63 7.66
CA ASP A 288 -10.60 -16.01 7.82
C ASP A 288 -10.88 -16.84 6.57
N SER A 289 -10.02 -17.81 6.28
CA SER A 289 -10.24 -18.76 5.19
C SER A 289 -11.38 -19.73 5.55
N VAL A 290 -12.43 -19.71 4.73
CA VAL A 290 -13.55 -20.65 4.81
C VAL A 290 -13.19 -21.95 4.10
N CYS A 291 -12.58 -21.85 2.92
CA CYS A 291 -12.15 -22.99 2.09
C CYS A 291 -10.89 -22.62 1.29
N GLU A 292 -10.01 -23.60 1.08
CA GLU A 292 -8.79 -23.47 0.28
C GLU A 292 -8.72 -24.61 -0.74
N LEU A 293 -8.44 -24.27 -2.00
CA LEU A 293 -8.20 -25.21 -3.08
C LEU A 293 -6.74 -25.16 -3.48
N ILE A 294 -6.06 -26.30 -3.40
CA ILE A 294 -4.68 -26.50 -3.88
C ILE A 294 -4.71 -27.68 -4.85
N ASN A 295 -4.39 -27.45 -6.11
CA ASN A 295 -4.23 -28.50 -7.11
C ASN A 295 -3.17 -28.10 -8.17
N ASP A 296 -2.90 -28.94 -9.16
CA ASP A 296 -1.92 -28.62 -10.19
C ASP A 296 -2.38 -27.48 -11.13
N HIS A 297 -3.68 -27.25 -11.26
CA HIS A 297 -4.25 -26.16 -12.05
C HIS A 297 -4.21 -24.80 -11.33
N THR A 298 -4.10 -24.76 -9.99
CA THR A 298 -4.05 -23.51 -9.22
C THR A 298 -2.68 -22.82 -9.28
N LYS A 299 -1.59 -23.58 -9.51
CA LYS A 299 -0.20 -23.08 -9.60
C LYS A 299 0.04 -22.04 -10.68
N SER A 300 -0.77 -22.04 -11.74
CA SER A 300 -0.61 -21.11 -12.88
C SER A 300 -1.84 -20.24 -13.11
N SER A 301 -2.73 -20.16 -12.12
CA SER A 301 -3.97 -19.39 -12.23
C SER A 301 -3.71 -17.88 -12.23
N THR A 302 -4.28 -17.19 -13.21
CA THR A 302 -4.14 -15.74 -13.42
C THR A 302 -5.44 -14.98 -13.21
N CYS A 303 -6.58 -15.68 -13.19
CA CYS A 303 -7.88 -15.04 -13.06
C CYS A 303 -8.85 -15.93 -12.29
N VAL A 304 -9.70 -15.30 -11.48
CA VAL A 304 -10.72 -15.98 -10.68
C VAL A 304 -11.99 -15.13 -10.58
N ARG A 305 -13.16 -15.79 -10.57
CA ARG A 305 -14.48 -15.18 -10.36
C ARG A 305 -15.36 -16.09 -9.52
N ILE A 306 -16.19 -15.50 -8.66
CA ILE A 306 -17.17 -16.23 -7.86
C ILE A 306 -18.56 -16.12 -8.48
N SER A 307 -19.36 -17.18 -8.39
CA SER A 307 -20.75 -17.14 -8.82
C SER A 307 -21.55 -16.15 -7.96
N PRO A 308 -22.62 -15.56 -8.50
CA PRO A 308 -23.48 -14.65 -7.74
C PRO A 308 -24.01 -15.26 -6.44
N ASP A 309 -24.32 -16.56 -6.43
CA ASP A 309 -24.80 -17.28 -5.24
C ASP A 309 -23.70 -17.63 -4.21
N GLY A 310 -22.44 -17.31 -4.49
CA GLY A 310 -21.30 -17.55 -3.60
C GLY A 310 -20.86 -19.02 -3.48
N THR A 311 -21.41 -19.93 -4.28
CA THR A 311 -21.18 -21.38 -4.13
C THR A 311 -20.14 -21.98 -5.08
N ARG A 312 -19.89 -21.34 -6.23
CA ARG A 312 -18.99 -21.82 -7.27
C ARG A 312 -17.94 -20.78 -7.59
N VAL A 313 -16.76 -21.23 -8.00
CA VAL A 313 -15.63 -20.39 -8.37
C VAL A 313 -15.11 -20.84 -9.72
N VAL A 314 -14.97 -19.92 -10.66
CA VAL A 314 -14.34 -20.16 -11.96
C VAL A 314 -12.94 -19.58 -11.92
N PHE A 315 -11.96 -20.31 -12.43
CA PHE A 315 -10.59 -19.84 -12.54
C PHE A 315 -9.91 -20.35 -13.82
N GLY A 316 -8.89 -19.63 -14.26
CA GLY A 316 -8.10 -19.96 -15.45
C GLY A 316 -6.70 -19.38 -15.35
N GLY A 317 -5.79 -19.85 -16.22
CA GLY A 317 -4.37 -19.54 -16.07
C GLY A 317 -3.50 -19.80 -17.29
N TYR A 318 -2.18 -19.68 -17.07
CA TYR A 318 -1.16 -20.07 -18.03
C TYR A 318 -1.09 -21.59 -18.12
N GLY A 319 -1.28 -22.15 -19.32
CA GLY A 319 -1.21 -23.60 -19.53
C GLY A 319 -2.33 -24.42 -18.87
N SER A 320 -3.30 -23.79 -18.20
CA SER A 320 -4.49 -24.44 -17.64
C SER A 320 -5.75 -24.02 -18.38
N GLY A 321 -6.64 -24.99 -18.63
CA GLY A 321 -7.98 -24.74 -19.16
C GLY A 321 -8.86 -23.98 -18.18
N LEU A 322 -10.06 -23.56 -18.61
CA LEU A 322 -11.03 -22.91 -17.72
C LEU A 322 -11.62 -23.95 -16.76
N GLN A 323 -11.47 -23.73 -15.46
CA GLN A 323 -11.91 -24.65 -14.41
C GLN A 323 -13.07 -24.07 -13.61
N LEU A 324 -13.96 -24.93 -13.13
CA LEU A 324 -15.07 -24.62 -12.24
C LEU A 324 -14.94 -25.43 -10.95
N TRP A 325 -14.73 -24.76 -9.84
CA TRP A 325 -14.71 -25.33 -8.50
C TRP A 325 -16.06 -25.13 -7.80
N ASN A 326 -16.64 -26.21 -7.28
CA ASN A 326 -17.81 -26.15 -6.40
C ASN A 326 -17.36 -26.21 -4.93
N ALA A 327 -17.56 -25.10 -4.20
CA ALA A 327 -17.11 -24.96 -2.82
C ALA A 327 -18.01 -25.70 -1.81
N HIS A 328 -19.27 -26.00 -2.16
CA HIS A 328 -20.21 -26.66 -1.26
C HIS A 328 -19.92 -28.17 -1.08
N ASP A 329 -19.45 -28.83 -2.14
CA ASP A 329 -19.36 -30.30 -2.19
C ASP A 329 -17.94 -30.85 -1.90
N GLY A 330 -17.11 -30.07 -1.20
CA GLY A 330 -15.81 -30.53 -0.71
C GLY A 330 -14.70 -30.60 -1.77
N GLY A 331 -14.77 -29.82 -2.86
CA GLY A 331 -13.60 -29.60 -3.74
C GLY A 331 -13.68 -30.16 -5.16
N THR A 332 -14.85 -30.50 -5.69
CA THR A 332 -14.93 -30.98 -7.08
C THR A 332 -14.57 -29.86 -8.05
N VAL A 333 -13.58 -30.13 -8.90
CA VAL A 333 -13.13 -29.23 -9.99
C VAL A 333 -13.55 -29.85 -11.30
N THR A 334 -14.34 -29.11 -12.09
CA THR A 334 -14.82 -29.50 -13.40
C THR A 334 -14.15 -28.65 -14.46
N GLU A 335 -13.55 -29.27 -15.47
CA GLU A 335 -12.97 -28.57 -16.61
C GLU A 335 -14.08 -28.14 -17.58
N LEU A 336 -14.20 -26.84 -17.83
CA LEU A 336 -15.18 -26.25 -18.75
C LEU A 336 -14.63 -26.13 -20.18
N LEU A 337 -13.35 -25.81 -20.30
CA LEU A 337 -12.65 -25.64 -21.59
C LEU A 337 -11.23 -26.21 -21.49
N PRO A 338 -10.88 -27.26 -22.24
CA PRO A 338 -9.51 -27.78 -22.28
C PRO A 338 -8.57 -26.82 -23.03
N CYS A 339 -7.34 -26.69 -22.53
CA CYS A 339 -6.33 -25.82 -23.14
C CYS A 339 -5.59 -26.53 -24.29
N TYR A 340 -5.64 -25.97 -25.49
CA TYR A 340 -4.84 -26.38 -26.65
C TYR A 340 -3.69 -25.37 -26.90
N ASP A 341 -2.76 -25.24 -25.94
CA ASP A 341 -1.55 -24.39 -26.06
C ASP A 341 -1.79 -22.87 -25.92
N GLN A 342 -2.93 -22.44 -25.34
CA GLN A 342 -3.34 -21.02 -25.24
C GLN A 342 -3.70 -20.61 -23.80
N SER A 343 -3.20 -19.46 -23.36
CA SER A 343 -3.36 -18.99 -21.97
C SER A 343 -4.58 -18.09 -21.79
N ILE A 344 -5.31 -18.30 -20.69
CA ILE A 344 -6.46 -17.48 -20.29
C ILE A 344 -5.95 -16.27 -19.49
N TYR A 345 -6.39 -15.07 -19.88
CA TYR A 345 -5.99 -13.81 -19.25
C TYR A 345 -7.11 -13.15 -18.46
N SER A 346 -8.36 -13.35 -18.86
CA SER A 346 -9.51 -12.73 -18.21
C SER A 346 -10.71 -13.68 -18.15
N VAL A 347 -11.48 -13.58 -17.07
CA VAL A 347 -12.71 -14.34 -16.85
C VAL A 347 -13.79 -13.40 -16.29
N ALA A 348 -15.03 -13.62 -16.70
CA ALA A 348 -16.20 -12.92 -16.16
C ALA A 348 -17.35 -13.89 -15.90
N TYR A 349 -18.09 -13.66 -14.82
CA TYR A 349 -19.34 -14.36 -14.51
C TYR A 349 -20.50 -13.41 -14.79
N SER A 350 -21.57 -13.90 -15.42
CA SER A 350 -22.76 -13.08 -15.64
C SER A 350 -23.52 -12.84 -14.33
N PRO A 351 -24.11 -11.64 -14.10
CA PRO A 351 -24.89 -11.34 -12.89
C PRO A 351 -26.04 -12.32 -12.59
N ASN A 352 -26.67 -12.89 -13.63
CA ASN A 352 -27.72 -13.90 -13.50
C ASN A 352 -27.20 -15.34 -13.25
N GLY A 353 -25.88 -15.54 -13.16
CA GLY A 353 -25.26 -16.83 -12.91
C GLY A 353 -25.31 -17.85 -14.06
N THR A 354 -25.77 -17.45 -15.25
CA THR A 354 -26.03 -18.37 -16.37
C THR A 354 -24.84 -18.53 -17.32
N TYR A 355 -24.00 -17.50 -17.46
CA TYR A 355 -22.90 -17.45 -18.42
C TYR A 355 -21.56 -17.22 -17.72
N VAL A 356 -20.52 -17.80 -18.30
CA VAL A 356 -19.11 -17.56 -17.94
C VAL A 356 -18.36 -17.22 -19.21
N ALA A 357 -17.69 -16.08 -19.26
CA ALA A 357 -16.84 -15.70 -20.40
C ALA A 357 -15.37 -15.81 -20.02
N CYS A 358 -14.52 -16.20 -20.98
CA CYS A 358 -13.07 -16.17 -20.83
C CYS A 358 -12.40 -15.57 -22.08
N GLY A 359 -11.38 -14.74 -21.85
CA GLY A 359 -10.57 -14.08 -22.86
C GLY A 359 -9.17 -14.66 -22.90
N LEU A 360 -8.68 -14.92 -24.10
CA LEU A 360 -7.40 -15.60 -24.35
C LEU A 360 -6.31 -14.63 -24.83
N ARG A 361 -5.06 -15.09 -24.76
CA ARG A 361 -3.88 -14.36 -25.25
C ARG A 361 -3.95 -14.02 -26.75
N ASN A 362 -4.60 -14.88 -27.54
CA ASN A 362 -4.70 -14.71 -29.00
C ASN A 362 -5.81 -13.75 -29.46
N GLY A 363 -6.58 -13.17 -28.53
CA GLY A 363 -7.72 -12.29 -28.85
C GLY A 363 -9.09 -13.00 -28.89
N ASP A 364 -9.13 -14.33 -28.82
CA ASP A 364 -10.40 -15.04 -28.84
C ASP A 364 -11.15 -14.90 -27.51
N VAL A 365 -12.46 -14.66 -27.59
CA VAL A 365 -13.38 -14.72 -26.44
C VAL A 365 -14.28 -15.94 -26.58
N TYR A 366 -14.39 -16.72 -25.50
CA TYR A 366 -15.31 -17.85 -25.38
C TYR A 366 -16.33 -17.59 -24.27
N ILE A 367 -17.56 -18.03 -24.48
CA ILE A 367 -18.65 -17.94 -23.52
C ILE A 367 -19.20 -19.35 -23.29
N HIS A 368 -19.29 -19.76 -22.04
CA HIS A 368 -19.84 -21.03 -21.60
C HIS A 368 -21.18 -20.81 -20.90
N VAL A 369 -22.18 -21.64 -21.20
CA VAL A 369 -23.48 -21.62 -20.53
C VAL A 369 -23.51 -22.67 -19.42
N LEU A 370 -23.81 -22.25 -18.19
CA LEU A 370 -23.95 -23.14 -17.04
C LEU A 370 -25.42 -23.52 -16.84
N GLY A 371 -25.79 -24.76 -17.20
CA GLY A 371 -27.13 -25.31 -17.02
C GLY A 371 -27.13 -26.63 -16.21
N PRO A 372 -28.30 -27.10 -15.71
CA PRO A 372 -28.42 -28.33 -14.92
C PRO A 372 -28.26 -29.65 -15.72
N GLY A 373 -27.53 -29.64 -16.83
CA GLY A 373 -27.28 -30.81 -17.69
C GLY A 373 -25.79 -30.93 -18.09
N PRO A 374 -25.38 -31.90 -18.92
CA PRO A 374 -24.01 -31.98 -19.42
C PRO A 374 -23.62 -30.70 -20.17
N PRO A 375 -22.34 -30.27 -20.10
CA PRO A 375 -21.92 -28.96 -20.59
C PRO A 375 -22.03 -28.87 -22.12
N ALA A 376 -23.00 -28.11 -22.62
CA ALA A 376 -23.03 -27.52 -23.97
C ALA A 376 -24.23 -26.56 -24.06
N PRO A 377 -24.08 -25.32 -24.57
CA PRO A 377 -23.17 -24.90 -25.63
C PRO A 377 -22.09 -23.87 -25.22
N VAL A 378 -20.98 -23.88 -25.95
CA VAL A 378 -19.98 -22.80 -25.96
C VAL A 378 -20.34 -21.83 -27.09
N LEU A 379 -20.57 -20.55 -26.78
CA LEU A 379 -20.67 -19.46 -27.75
C LEU A 379 -19.25 -18.91 -27.98
N GLY A 380 -18.74 -19.05 -29.21
CA GLY A 380 -17.39 -18.63 -29.59
C GLY A 380 -16.69 -19.66 -30.50
N PRO A 381 -15.44 -19.39 -30.92
CA PRO A 381 -14.64 -18.22 -30.60
C PRO A 381 -15.17 -16.93 -31.26
N LEU A 382 -15.27 -15.86 -30.48
CA LEU A 382 -15.51 -14.51 -30.98
C LEU A 382 -14.18 -13.91 -31.43
N LYS A 383 -13.90 -13.94 -32.74
CA LYS A 383 -12.57 -13.70 -33.33
C LYS A 383 -12.39 -12.30 -33.91
N GLU A 384 -12.42 -11.28 -33.07
CA GLU A 384 -12.28 -9.90 -33.55
C GLU A 384 -11.15 -9.10 -32.92
N HIS A 385 -10.71 -9.44 -31.70
CA HIS A 385 -9.52 -8.82 -31.14
C HIS A 385 -8.26 -9.36 -31.81
N SER A 386 -7.30 -8.48 -32.07
CA SER A 386 -6.02 -8.87 -32.69
C SER A 386 -4.89 -9.07 -31.67
N ASN A 387 -5.18 -8.91 -30.37
CA ASN A 387 -4.23 -9.04 -29.28
C ASN A 387 -4.94 -9.52 -28.00
N VAL A 388 -4.19 -9.72 -26.91
CA VAL A 388 -4.67 -10.24 -25.61
C VAL A 388 -5.94 -9.54 -25.13
N VAL A 389 -6.94 -10.31 -24.69
CA VAL A 389 -8.14 -9.80 -24.02
C VAL A 389 -7.89 -9.71 -22.52
N THR A 390 -7.62 -8.51 -22.04
CA THR A 390 -7.21 -8.24 -20.65
C THR A 390 -8.37 -8.17 -19.68
N SER A 391 -9.57 -7.83 -20.15
CA SER A 391 -10.72 -7.62 -19.28
C SER A 391 -12.02 -7.94 -19.97
N LEU A 392 -12.95 -8.51 -19.19
CA LEU A 392 -14.29 -8.87 -19.60
C LEU A 392 -15.28 -8.41 -18.53
N ALA A 393 -16.37 -7.79 -18.94
CA ALA A 393 -17.44 -7.35 -18.04
C ALA A 393 -18.82 -7.58 -18.68
N PHE A 394 -19.69 -8.29 -17.99
CA PHE A 394 -21.09 -8.42 -18.40
C PHE A 394 -21.87 -7.15 -18.05
N SER A 395 -22.84 -6.80 -18.89
CA SER A 395 -23.84 -5.79 -18.54
C SER A 395 -24.72 -6.30 -17.38
N PRO A 396 -25.30 -5.39 -16.57
CA PRO A 396 -26.16 -5.77 -15.43
C PRO A 396 -27.36 -6.64 -15.82
N ASP A 397 -27.85 -6.53 -17.05
CA ASP A 397 -28.95 -7.33 -17.61
C ASP A 397 -28.50 -8.69 -18.19
N SER A 398 -27.20 -8.99 -18.18
CA SER A 398 -26.57 -10.17 -18.80
C SER A 398 -26.79 -10.31 -20.32
N LEU A 399 -27.27 -9.27 -21.01
CA LEU A 399 -27.54 -9.31 -22.46
C LEU A 399 -26.34 -8.90 -23.31
N HIS A 400 -25.39 -8.17 -22.72
CA HIS A 400 -24.20 -7.67 -23.39
C HIS A 400 -22.92 -8.06 -22.62
N LEU A 401 -21.82 -8.19 -23.36
CA LEU A 401 -20.49 -8.42 -22.81
C LEU A 401 -19.55 -7.35 -23.38
N ALA A 402 -18.84 -6.61 -22.53
CA ALA A 402 -17.75 -5.74 -22.95
C ALA A 402 -16.42 -6.48 -22.81
N SER A 403 -15.54 -6.33 -23.81
CA SER A 403 -14.16 -6.84 -23.80
C SER A 403 -13.17 -5.72 -24.09
N GLY A 404 -12.17 -5.59 -23.22
CA GLY A 404 -11.02 -4.70 -23.40
C GLY A 404 -9.77 -5.49 -23.80
N SER A 405 -8.94 -4.92 -24.68
CA SER A 405 -7.76 -5.59 -25.21
C SER A 405 -6.55 -4.67 -25.38
N TRP A 406 -5.37 -5.27 -25.43
CA TRP A 406 -4.12 -4.63 -25.85
C TRP A 406 -4.11 -4.21 -27.32
N ASP A 407 -5.10 -4.59 -28.13
CA ASP A 407 -5.29 -4.06 -29.48
C ASP A 407 -5.80 -2.60 -29.51
N ARG A 408 -6.01 -2.02 -28.31
CA ARG A 408 -6.46 -0.65 -28.08
C ARG A 408 -7.93 -0.44 -28.46
N THR A 409 -8.73 -1.49 -28.39
CA THR A 409 -10.18 -1.44 -28.66
C THR A 409 -10.99 -2.00 -27.50
N ILE A 410 -12.18 -1.42 -27.32
CA ILE A 410 -13.25 -1.98 -26.51
C ILE A 410 -14.31 -2.50 -27.47
N ARG A 411 -14.77 -3.73 -27.25
CA ARG A 411 -15.81 -4.36 -28.06
C ARG A 411 -16.98 -4.76 -27.18
N VAL A 412 -18.19 -4.50 -27.65
CA VAL A 412 -19.43 -4.90 -26.98
C VAL A 412 -20.16 -5.93 -27.84
N TRP A 413 -20.43 -7.08 -27.23
CA TRP A 413 -21.02 -8.27 -27.85
C TRP A 413 -22.44 -8.46 -27.37
N ASP A 414 -23.35 -8.78 -28.28
CA ASP A 414 -24.70 -9.22 -27.95
C ASP A 414 -24.68 -10.72 -27.60
N MET A 415 -25.12 -11.07 -26.39
CA MET A 415 -25.04 -12.42 -25.86
C MET A 415 -26.02 -13.40 -26.51
N ARG A 416 -27.06 -12.91 -27.18
CA ARG A 416 -28.06 -13.74 -27.86
C ARG A 416 -27.61 -14.13 -29.27
N THR A 417 -26.89 -13.24 -29.94
CA THR A 417 -26.48 -13.38 -31.34
C THR A 417 -24.99 -13.70 -31.52
N GLY A 418 -24.16 -13.40 -30.51
CA GLY A 418 -22.70 -13.49 -30.60
C GLY A 418 -22.06 -12.46 -31.54
N GLN A 419 -22.81 -11.44 -31.96
CA GLN A 419 -22.31 -10.39 -32.86
C GLN A 419 -21.99 -9.10 -32.10
N LEU A 420 -21.14 -8.28 -32.70
CA LEU A 420 -20.83 -6.94 -32.20
C LEU A 420 -22.05 -6.04 -32.32
N THR A 421 -22.41 -5.35 -31.23
CA THR A 421 -23.63 -4.54 -31.16
C THR A 421 -23.46 -3.17 -31.86
N SER A 422 -22.22 -2.66 -32.00
CA SER A 422 -21.94 -1.37 -32.65
C SER A 422 -20.58 -1.36 -33.39
N ARG A 423 -20.44 -0.45 -34.37
CA ARG A 423 -19.18 -0.18 -35.08
C ARG A 423 -18.30 0.76 -34.26
N VAL A 424 -17.29 0.15 -33.61
CA VAL A 424 -16.00 0.74 -33.20
C VAL A 424 -16.11 1.90 -32.19
N PHE A 425 -15.91 1.59 -30.90
CA PHE A 425 -15.25 2.54 -30.00
C PHE A 425 -13.91 2.89 -30.66
N ALA A 426 -13.62 4.18 -30.84
CA ALA A 426 -12.43 4.63 -31.56
C ALA A 426 -11.18 3.86 -31.11
N GLN A 427 -10.24 3.60 -32.04
CA GLN A 427 -8.97 3.00 -31.67
C GLN A 427 -8.25 3.96 -30.71
N TYR A 428 -8.12 3.54 -29.46
CA TYR A 428 -7.47 4.35 -28.44
C TYR A 428 -5.97 4.41 -28.70
N SER A 429 -5.30 5.42 -28.14
CA SER A 429 -3.84 5.57 -28.31
C SER A 429 -3.03 4.58 -27.47
N SER A 430 -3.65 3.91 -26.49
CA SER A 430 -2.99 3.10 -25.46
C SER A 430 -3.74 1.80 -25.18
N ALA A 431 -3.04 0.80 -24.65
CA ALA A 431 -3.60 -0.51 -24.31
C ALA A 431 -4.60 -0.41 -23.13
N ILE A 432 -5.65 -1.23 -23.18
CA ILE A 432 -6.68 -1.28 -22.13
C ILE A 432 -6.35 -2.40 -21.15
N TYR A 433 -6.46 -2.13 -19.86
CA TYR A 433 -6.25 -3.13 -18.81
C TYR A 433 -7.54 -3.60 -18.15
N SER A 434 -8.53 -2.73 -18.00
CA SER A 434 -9.76 -3.06 -17.29
C SER A 434 -10.96 -2.33 -17.86
N VAL A 435 -12.12 -3.00 -17.89
CA VAL A 435 -13.41 -2.43 -18.27
C VAL A 435 -14.47 -2.76 -17.21
N SER A 436 -15.37 -1.83 -16.93
CA SER A 436 -16.46 -2.01 -15.95
C SER A 436 -17.73 -1.31 -16.40
N TYR A 437 -18.88 -1.97 -16.25
CA TYR A 437 -20.19 -1.38 -16.51
C TYR A 437 -20.70 -0.61 -15.29
N SER A 438 -21.43 0.48 -15.54
CA SER A 438 -22.27 1.08 -14.50
C SER A 438 -23.42 0.14 -14.12
N PRO A 439 -23.96 0.22 -12.88
CA PRO A 439 -25.04 -0.66 -12.44
C PRO A 439 -26.35 -0.52 -13.23
N ASP A 440 -26.55 0.62 -13.89
CA ASP A 440 -27.67 0.86 -14.80
C ASP A 440 -27.41 0.41 -16.25
N GLY A 441 -26.19 -0.06 -16.56
CA GLY A 441 -25.76 -0.52 -17.88
C GLY A 441 -25.55 0.59 -18.91
N SER A 442 -25.72 1.85 -18.55
CA SER A 442 -25.66 2.99 -19.48
C SER A 442 -24.23 3.47 -19.78
N ARG A 443 -23.25 3.18 -18.90
CA ARG A 443 -21.88 3.68 -18.98
C ARG A 443 -20.86 2.56 -18.88
N ILE A 444 -19.73 2.74 -19.55
CA ILE A 444 -18.54 1.88 -19.44
C ILE A 444 -17.37 2.73 -19.00
N ALA A 445 -16.71 2.34 -17.91
CA ALA A 445 -15.45 2.91 -17.46
C ALA A 445 -14.31 2.00 -17.90
N SER A 446 -13.24 2.61 -18.41
CA SER A 446 -12.10 1.90 -19.02
C SER A 446 -10.80 2.47 -18.50
N SER A 447 -9.86 1.59 -18.15
CA SER A 447 -8.55 1.96 -17.65
C SER A 447 -7.44 1.65 -18.66
N PHE A 448 -6.49 2.58 -18.77
CA PHE A 448 -5.44 2.56 -19.78
C PHE A 448 -4.04 2.52 -19.16
N GLU A 449 -3.06 2.10 -19.96
CA GLU A 449 -1.64 2.15 -19.62
C GLU A 449 -1.13 3.58 -19.47
N ASN A 450 -1.68 4.54 -20.21
CA ASN A 450 -1.30 5.96 -20.16
C ASN A 450 -1.81 6.71 -18.90
N THR A 451 -2.11 6.01 -17.80
CA THR A 451 -2.56 6.55 -16.50
C THR A 451 -3.94 7.23 -16.49
N THR A 452 -4.67 7.20 -17.60
CA THR A 452 -6.00 7.82 -17.70
C THR A 452 -7.13 6.83 -17.54
N ILE A 453 -8.27 7.32 -17.08
CA ILE A 453 -9.55 6.61 -17.07
C ILE A 453 -10.51 7.36 -18.00
N GLN A 454 -11.20 6.63 -18.88
CA GLN A 454 -12.30 7.20 -19.66
C GLN A 454 -13.62 6.56 -19.25
N VAL A 455 -14.67 7.38 -19.22
CA VAL A 455 -16.04 6.95 -18.93
C VAL A 455 -16.91 7.37 -20.09
N GLY A 456 -17.37 6.39 -20.86
CA GLY A 456 -18.17 6.60 -22.06
C GLY A 456 -19.56 5.97 -21.96
N ASP A 457 -20.44 6.36 -22.86
CA ASP A 457 -21.76 5.75 -23.03
C ASP A 457 -21.63 4.33 -23.60
N ALA A 458 -22.35 3.37 -23.02
CA ALA A 458 -22.24 1.96 -23.37
C ALA A 458 -22.75 1.62 -24.78
N GLN A 459 -23.68 2.41 -25.32
CA GLN A 459 -24.32 2.14 -26.62
C GLN A 459 -23.59 2.84 -27.77
N THR A 460 -23.20 4.10 -27.56
CA THR A 460 -22.60 4.97 -28.57
C THR A 460 -21.08 4.97 -28.52
N GLY A 461 -20.49 4.74 -27.34
CA GLY A 461 -19.05 4.82 -27.12
C GLY A 461 -18.48 6.24 -27.06
N GLU A 462 -19.33 7.26 -26.95
CA GLU A 462 -18.89 8.64 -26.75
C GLU A 462 -18.47 8.88 -25.30
N ASP A 463 -17.37 9.61 -25.10
CA ASP A 463 -16.88 10.00 -23.78
C ASP A 463 -17.90 10.94 -23.10
N ILE A 464 -18.38 10.55 -21.91
CA ILE A 464 -19.34 11.33 -21.10
C ILE A 464 -18.58 12.26 -20.14
N LEU A 465 -17.50 11.77 -19.54
CA LEU A 465 -16.66 12.53 -18.63
C LEU A 465 -15.35 12.93 -19.30
N HIS A 466 -14.76 14.03 -18.83
CA HIS A 466 -13.37 14.32 -19.15
C HIS A 466 -12.46 13.18 -18.63
N PRO A 467 -11.34 12.87 -19.31
CA PRO A 467 -10.42 11.84 -18.85
C PRO A 467 -10.02 12.06 -17.39
N LEU A 468 -10.26 11.05 -16.55
CA LEU A 468 -9.91 11.13 -15.13
C LEU A 468 -8.42 10.89 -15.02
N THR A 469 -7.71 11.87 -14.49
CA THR A 469 -6.27 11.86 -14.27
C THR A 469 -5.98 11.95 -12.78
N GLY A 470 -4.98 11.22 -12.30
CA GLY A 470 -4.59 11.25 -10.90
C GLY A 470 -3.54 10.21 -10.52
N HIS A 471 -3.53 9.07 -11.23
CA HIS A 471 -2.46 8.07 -11.08
C HIS A 471 -1.17 8.50 -11.78
N SER A 472 -0.01 8.10 -11.23
CA SER A 472 1.30 8.36 -11.84
C SER A 472 1.81 7.20 -12.70
N GLN A 473 1.18 6.02 -12.60
CA GLN A 473 1.49 4.84 -13.40
C GLN A 473 0.22 4.15 -13.94
N GLY A 474 0.40 3.08 -14.72
CA GLY A 474 -0.67 2.38 -15.42
C GLY A 474 -1.75 1.83 -14.49
N ILE A 475 -3.01 1.97 -14.90
CA ILE A 475 -4.17 1.61 -14.07
C ILE A 475 -4.61 0.18 -14.40
N ARG A 476 -4.37 -0.75 -13.47
CA ARG A 476 -4.59 -2.18 -13.66
C ARG A 476 -6.05 -2.60 -13.53
N CYS A 477 -6.82 -1.90 -12.71
CA CYS A 477 -8.21 -2.27 -12.42
C CYS A 477 -9.10 -1.05 -12.20
N ILE A 478 -10.36 -1.19 -12.58
CA ILE A 478 -11.40 -0.19 -12.38
C ILE A 478 -12.74 -0.86 -12.06
N THR A 479 -13.55 -0.23 -11.21
CA THR A 479 -14.88 -0.73 -10.87
C THR A 479 -15.85 0.39 -10.51
N PHE A 480 -17.12 0.26 -10.89
CA PHE A 480 -18.20 1.09 -10.38
C PHE A 480 -18.69 0.58 -9.02
N SER A 481 -19.08 1.51 -8.14
CA SER A 481 -19.85 1.15 -6.95
C SER A 481 -21.24 0.60 -7.33
N PRO A 482 -21.79 -0.39 -6.62
CA PRO A 482 -23.13 -0.95 -6.89
C PRO A 482 -24.27 0.07 -6.93
N ASN A 483 -24.16 1.19 -6.19
CA ASN A 483 -25.14 2.28 -6.25
C ASN A 483 -24.93 3.27 -7.41
N GLY A 484 -23.87 3.11 -8.20
CA GLY A 484 -23.52 3.93 -9.37
C GLY A 484 -22.95 5.32 -9.05
N ALA A 485 -22.71 5.64 -7.78
CA ALA A 485 -22.27 6.98 -7.36
C ALA A 485 -20.75 7.20 -7.49
N LEU A 486 -19.95 6.13 -7.37
CA LEU A 486 -18.49 6.20 -7.30
C LEU A 486 -17.82 5.27 -8.31
N ILE A 487 -16.58 5.61 -8.67
CA ILE A 487 -15.66 4.78 -9.45
C ILE A 487 -14.38 4.61 -8.63
N ALA A 488 -13.91 3.38 -8.46
CA ALA A 488 -12.62 3.09 -7.82
C ALA A 488 -11.62 2.55 -8.83
N SER A 489 -10.34 2.94 -8.68
CA SER A 489 -9.23 2.48 -9.50
C SER A 489 -8.03 2.05 -8.66
N GLY A 490 -7.32 1.03 -9.12
CA GLY A 490 -6.04 0.56 -8.57
C GLY A 490 -4.95 0.55 -9.63
N SER A 491 -3.74 0.97 -9.26
CA SER A 491 -2.64 1.28 -10.19
C SER A 491 -1.31 0.65 -9.77
N ASP A 492 -0.38 0.62 -10.73
CA ASP A 492 1.03 0.30 -10.54
C ASP A 492 1.74 1.28 -9.59
N ASP A 493 1.17 2.48 -9.39
CA ASP A 493 1.67 3.48 -8.43
C ASP A 493 1.39 3.11 -6.95
N LYS A 494 0.88 1.90 -6.69
CA LYS A 494 0.60 1.36 -5.35
C LYS A 494 -0.57 2.06 -4.63
N THR A 495 -1.32 2.93 -5.32
CA THR A 495 -2.43 3.67 -4.72
C THR A 495 -3.79 3.20 -5.22
N VAL A 496 -4.80 3.47 -4.39
CA VAL A 496 -6.22 3.37 -4.77
C VAL A 496 -6.82 4.77 -4.81
N GLN A 497 -7.55 5.09 -5.88
CA GLN A 497 -8.25 6.37 -6.03
C GLN A 497 -9.74 6.14 -6.25
N ILE A 498 -10.57 7.04 -5.71
CA ILE A 498 -12.03 6.99 -5.81
C ILE A 498 -12.53 8.32 -6.35
N TYR A 499 -13.32 8.24 -7.42
CA TYR A 499 -13.89 9.36 -8.15
C TYR A 499 -15.41 9.36 -8.03
N ASP A 500 -16.00 10.53 -8.12
CA ASP A 500 -17.43 10.70 -8.27
C ASP A 500 -17.81 10.32 -9.70
N ALA A 501 -18.73 9.37 -9.85
CA ALA A 501 -19.10 8.81 -11.14
C ALA A 501 -19.83 9.81 -12.05
N HIS A 502 -20.35 10.93 -11.53
CA HIS A 502 -21.13 11.90 -12.29
C HIS A 502 -20.31 13.10 -12.75
N THR A 503 -19.31 13.48 -11.95
CA THR A 503 -18.47 14.67 -12.19
C THR A 503 -17.06 14.31 -12.64
N GLY A 504 -16.57 13.11 -12.29
CA GLY A 504 -15.20 12.70 -12.53
C GLY A 504 -14.17 13.29 -11.54
N HIS A 505 -14.61 14.05 -10.53
CA HIS A 505 -13.70 14.56 -9.52
C HIS A 505 -13.28 13.47 -8.54
N MET A 506 -12.00 13.45 -8.16
CA MET A 506 -11.51 12.58 -7.10
C MET A 506 -12.13 12.97 -5.76
N VAL A 507 -12.83 12.04 -5.11
CA VAL A 507 -13.51 12.25 -3.82
C VAL A 507 -12.72 11.66 -2.66
N LEU A 508 -12.04 10.52 -2.88
CA LEU A 508 -11.19 9.89 -1.87
C LEU A 508 -9.93 9.31 -2.51
N GLY A 509 -8.78 9.65 -1.95
CA GLY A 509 -7.47 9.20 -2.43
C GLY A 509 -6.46 10.34 -2.57
N PRO A 510 -5.22 10.04 -2.99
CA PRO A 510 -4.68 8.68 -3.20
C PRO A 510 -4.54 7.92 -1.88
N LEU A 511 -5.11 6.72 -1.81
CA LEU A 511 -5.03 5.84 -0.64
C LEU A 511 -3.70 5.09 -0.67
N GLN A 512 -2.73 5.60 0.10
CA GLN A 512 -1.38 5.08 0.19
C GLN A 512 -1.25 4.16 1.41
N ALA A 513 -1.30 2.86 1.17
CA ALA A 513 -0.98 1.89 2.22
C ALA A 513 -0.36 0.61 1.66
N HIS A 514 -0.71 0.22 0.43
CA HIS A 514 -0.04 -0.88 -0.28
C HIS A 514 1.41 -0.54 -0.61
N THR A 515 2.29 -1.53 -0.54
CA THR A 515 3.72 -1.38 -0.88
C THR A 515 4.07 -1.97 -2.26
N GLY A 516 3.09 -2.58 -2.92
CA GLY A 516 3.20 -3.17 -4.26
C GLY A 516 2.03 -2.76 -5.15
N ILE A 517 2.09 -3.19 -6.41
CA ILE A 517 1.09 -2.86 -7.43
C ILE A 517 -0.31 -3.30 -6.99
N VAL A 518 -1.33 -2.44 -7.16
CA VAL A 518 -2.73 -2.80 -6.88
C VAL A 518 -3.35 -3.48 -8.09
N ARG A 519 -3.65 -4.78 -7.97
CA ARG A 519 -4.11 -5.64 -9.08
C ARG A 519 -5.64 -5.68 -9.22
N SER A 520 -6.39 -5.51 -8.13
CA SER A 520 -7.87 -5.48 -8.18
C SER A 520 -8.45 -4.60 -7.06
N VAL A 521 -9.58 -3.97 -7.36
CA VAL A 521 -10.40 -3.20 -6.42
C VAL A 521 -11.88 -3.56 -6.61
N ILE A 522 -12.63 -3.77 -5.52
CA ILE A 522 -14.04 -4.19 -5.57
C ILE A 522 -14.83 -3.56 -4.42
N PHE A 523 -15.97 -2.92 -4.72
CA PHE A 523 -16.87 -2.38 -3.70
C PHE A 523 -17.69 -3.47 -3.02
N THR A 524 -18.01 -3.27 -1.75
CA THR A 524 -19.05 -4.07 -1.08
C THR A 524 -20.43 -3.78 -1.69
N PRO A 525 -21.40 -4.72 -1.64
CA PRO A 525 -22.71 -4.54 -2.25
C PRO A 525 -23.48 -3.31 -1.77
N ASP A 526 -23.26 -2.91 -0.52
CA ASP A 526 -23.84 -1.71 0.10
C ASP A 526 -23.12 -0.40 -0.30
N SER A 527 -22.07 -0.48 -1.13
CA SER A 527 -21.20 0.63 -1.55
C SER A 527 -20.53 1.40 -0.40
N SER A 528 -20.51 0.84 0.83
CA SER A 528 -19.95 1.51 2.00
C SER A 528 -18.43 1.33 2.14
N ARG A 529 -17.92 0.22 1.60
CA ARG A 529 -16.54 -0.22 1.75
C ARG A 529 -15.97 -0.69 0.41
N LEU A 530 -14.65 -0.77 0.35
CA LEU A 530 -13.89 -1.19 -0.82
C LEU A 530 -12.83 -2.20 -0.38
N PHE A 531 -12.72 -3.32 -1.09
CA PHE A 531 -11.57 -4.21 -0.99
C PHE A 531 -10.54 -3.82 -2.04
N SER A 532 -9.25 -3.98 -1.73
CA SER A 532 -8.16 -3.96 -2.71
C SER A 532 -7.21 -5.14 -2.50
N CYS A 533 -6.68 -5.71 -3.58
CA CYS A 533 -5.59 -6.69 -3.54
C CYS A 533 -4.34 -6.15 -4.24
N SER A 534 -3.16 -6.46 -3.70
CA SER A 534 -1.88 -5.95 -4.18
C SER A 534 -0.80 -7.03 -4.18
N GLU A 535 0.20 -6.86 -5.03
CA GLU A 535 1.42 -7.69 -5.08
C GLU A 535 2.24 -7.66 -3.78
N ASP A 536 1.95 -6.76 -2.85
CA ASP A 536 2.51 -6.79 -1.49
C ASP A 536 2.05 -7.99 -0.65
N GLY A 537 1.17 -8.83 -1.19
CA GLY A 537 0.68 -10.02 -0.52
C GLY A 537 -0.48 -9.78 0.45
N THR A 538 -1.05 -8.57 0.41
CA THR A 538 -2.16 -8.16 1.27
C THR A 538 -3.45 -7.89 0.51
N VAL A 539 -4.57 -8.21 1.16
CA VAL A 539 -5.89 -7.67 0.83
C VAL A 539 -6.25 -6.63 1.88
N ARG A 540 -6.72 -5.47 1.46
CA ARG A 540 -7.09 -4.38 2.35
C ARG A 540 -8.55 -4.01 2.22
N LEU A 541 -9.16 -3.67 3.35
CA LEU A 541 -10.53 -3.17 3.43
C LEU A 541 -10.51 -1.68 3.75
N TRP A 542 -11.20 -0.89 2.93
CA TRP A 542 -11.28 0.55 3.04
C TRP A 542 -12.71 0.99 3.35
N ASN A 543 -12.83 2.02 4.17
CA ASN A 543 -14.06 2.74 4.42
C ASN A 543 -14.21 3.88 3.41
N VAL A 544 -15.34 3.88 2.70
CA VAL A 544 -15.65 4.88 1.67
C VAL A 544 -16.74 5.86 2.15
N GLN A 545 -17.31 5.69 3.34
CA GLN A 545 -18.40 6.55 3.84
C GLN A 545 -17.93 7.86 4.48
N ASP A 546 -16.66 7.98 4.86
CA ASP A 546 -16.12 9.15 5.58
C ASP A 546 -15.77 10.34 4.64
N LEU A 547 -16.56 10.52 3.56
CA LEU A 547 -16.34 11.55 2.53
C LEU A 547 -16.70 12.96 3.04
N ASP A 548 -17.58 13.06 4.04
CA ASP A 548 -18.11 14.34 4.54
C ASP A 548 -17.23 15.02 5.61
N ALA A 549 -16.20 14.36 6.15
CA ALA A 549 -15.48 14.89 7.31
C ALA A 549 -14.51 16.03 7.03
N HIS A 550 -14.00 16.25 5.80
CA HIS A 550 -12.97 17.28 5.59
C HIS A 550 -12.99 17.98 4.22
N ASN A 551 -13.98 18.86 4.02
CA ASN A 551 -13.87 20.00 3.09
C ASN A 551 -13.00 21.16 3.62
N LYS A 552 -12.14 20.91 4.62
CA LYS A 552 -11.00 21.79 4.92
C LYS A 552 -9.76 21.14 4.36
N VAL A 553 -9.56 21.32 3.05
CA VAL A 553 -8.24 21.18 2.43
C VAL A 553 -7.32 22.15 3.17
N LEU A 554 -6.59 21.66 4.18
CA LEU A 554 -5.34 22.28 4.57
C LEU A 554 -4.48 22.30 3.30
N PRO A 555 -3.81 23.42 2.97
CA PRO A 555 -3.06 23.51 1.73
C PRO A 555 -2.09 22.33 1.66
N SER A 556 -2.35 21.43 0.70
CA SER A 556 -1.45 20.36 0.30
C SER A 556 -0.14 21.01 -0.11
N LEU A 557 0.98 20.42 0.31
CA LEU A 557 2.30 20.84 -0.13
C LEU A 557 2.52 20.53 -1.63
N ASN A 558 1.56 19.87 -2.30
CA ASN A 558 1.52 19.55 -3.73
C ASN A 558 2.71 18.67 -4.17
N LEU A 559 3.28 17.88 -3.24
CA LEU A 559 4.24 16.82 -3.54
C LEU A 559 3.50 15.47 -3.69
N SER A 560 2.51 15.41 -4.60
CA SER A 560 1.76 14.18 -4.89
C SER A 560 2.41 13.33 -5.99
N TYR A 561 3.58 13.75 -6.48
CA TYR A 561 4.27 13.13 -7.60
C TYR A 561 5.69 12.71 -7.19
N PRO A 562 6.21 11.61 -7.77
CA PRO A 562 7.59 11.17 -7.61
C PRO A 562 8.61 12.30 -7.74
N ILE A 563 9.60 12.30 -6.85
CA ILE A 563 10.67 13.30 -6.85
C ILE A 563 11.90 12.68 -7.49
N THR A 564 12.23 13.16 -8.68
CA THR A 564 13.25 12.57 -9.57
C THR A 564 14.66 13.04 -9.24
N SER A 565 14.82 14.20 -8.61
CA SER A 565 16.13 14.76 -8.31
C SER A 565 16.09 15.76 -7.14
N VAL A 566 17.13 15.76 -6.32
CA VAL A 566 17.29 16.68 -5.19
C VAL A 566 18.73 17.17 -5.05
N ARG A 567 18.91 18.45 -4.71
CA ARG A 567 20.21 19.08 -4.46
C ARG A 567 20.16 20.13 -3.34
N TYR A 568 21.18 20.13 -2.47
CA TYR A 568 21.43 21.20 -1.52
C TYR A 568 21.90 22.48 -2.22
N SER A 569 21.50 23.62 -1.67
CA SER A 569 22.16 24.89 -1.94
C SER A 569 23.60 24.88 -1.38
N PRO A 570 24.52 25.68 -1.94
CA PRO A 570 25.90 25.77 -1.43
C PRO A 570 26.00 26.19 0.04
N SER A 571 24.97 26.87 0.55
CA SER A 571 24.88 27.27 1.96
C SER A 571 24.43 26.14 2.91
N GLY A 572 23.87 25.05 2.38
CA GLY A 572 23.25 23.97 3.16
C GLY A 572 21.88 24.31 3.76
N LEU A 573 21.45 25.58 3.73
CA LEU A 573 20.19 26.03 4.35
C LEU A 573 18.94 25.69 3.53
N ARG A 574 19.09 25.50 2.22
CA ARG A 574 18.01 25.20 1.29
C ARG A 574 18.27 23.91 0.51
N ALA A 575 17.20 23.22 0.13
CA ALA A 575 17.23 22.08 -0.78
C ALA A 575 16.25 22.29 -1.95
N MET A 576 16.69 22.07 -3.18
CA MET A 576 15.85 22.11 -4.39
C MET A 576 15.52 20.69 -4.82
N CYS A 577 14.29 20.47 -5.26
CA CYS A 577 13.87 19.24 -5.90
C CYS A 577 13.13 19.50 -7.23
N GLY A 578 13.20 18.49 -8.10
CA GLY A 578 12.38 18.38 -9.31
C GLY A 578 11.44 17.19 -9.20
N SER A 579 10.21 17.36 -9.68
CA SER A 579 9.16 16.34 -9.64
C SER A 579 8.72 15.88 -11.04
N GLU A 580 8.06 14.73 -11.07
CA GLU A 580 7.53 14.12 -12.29
C GLU A 580 6.43 14.97 -12.97
N ASP A 581 5.72 15.82 -12.24
CA ASP A 581 4.74 16.76 -12.81
C ASP A 581 5.37 18.00 -13.47
N GLY A 582 6.69 18.00 -13.70
CA GLY A 582 7.40 19.12 -14.33
C GLY A 582 7.69 20.29 -13.39
N ARG A 583 7.41 20.17 -12.09
CA ARG A 583 7.57 21.28 -11.13
C ARG A 583 8.91 21.26 -10.42
N LEU A 584 9.31 22.45 -9.96
CA LEU A 584 10.46 22.65 -9.08
C LEU A 584 10.02 23.29 -7.78
N HIS A 585 10.59 22.81 -6.67
CA HIS A 585 10.35 23.33 -5.34
C HIS A 585 11.69 23.54 -4.62
N VAL A 586 11.76 24.59 -3.81
CA VAL A 586 12.90 24.88 -2.93
C VAL A 586 12.40 24.99 -1.50
N TRP A 587 13.02 24.21 -0.64
CA TRP A 587 12.63 24.02 0.74
C TRP A 587 13.70 24.58 1.68
N ASP A 588 13.26 25.07 2.83
CA ASP A 588 14.15 25.35 3.96
C ASP A 588 14.44 24.05 4.71
N VAL A 589 15.70 23.68 4.85
CA VAL A 589 16.12 22.37 5.39
C VAL A 589 15.76 22.25 6.88
N ARG A 590 15.81 23.36 7.62
CA ARG A 590 15.62 23.36 9.08
C ARG A 590 14.15 23.35 9.47
N THR A 591 13.33 24.08 8.74
CA THR A 591 11.89 24.24 9.02
C THR A 591 11.01 23.31 8.21
N GLY A 592 11.49 22.83 7.05
CA GLY A 592 10.68 22.06 6.11
C GLY A 592 9.65 22.89 5.34
N GLU A 593 9.69 24.23 5.46
CA GLU A 593 8.76 25.12 4.78
C GLU A 593 9.19 25.38 3.33
N LEU A 594 8.21 25.59 2.45
CA LEU A 594 8.44 25.96 1.06
C LEU A 594 8.96 27.40 0.99
N VAL A 595 10.18 27.57 0.50
CA VAL A 595 10.82 28.88 0.32
C VAL A 595 10.51 29.46 -1.05
N LEU A 596 10.48 28.61 -2.09
CA LEU A 596 10.28 29.03 -3.47
C LEU A 596 9.62 27.90 -4.28
N GLY A 597 8.56 28.21 -5.02
CA GLY A 597 7.79 27.26 -5.83
C GLY A 597 6.30 27.25 -5.48
N PRO A 598 5.46 26.45 -6.18
CA PRO A 598 5.81 25.62 -7.33
C PRO A 598 6.20 26.45 -8.55
N LEU A 599 7.38 26.22 -9.13
CA LEU A 599 7.78 26.79 -10.42
C LEU A 599 7.23 25.86 -11.52
N ARG A 600 6.35 26.35 -12.40
CA ARG A 600 5.45 25.54 -13.24
C ARG A 600 5.71 25.66 -14.74
N ASP A 601 6.97 25.67 -15.15
CA ASP A 601 7.27 25.95 -16.56
C ASP A 601 7.79 24.75 -17.38
N HIS A 602 8.03 23.56 -16.80
CA HIS A 602 8.25 22.37 -17.63
C HIS A 602 6.93 21.64 -17.90
N ASP A 603 6.68 21.31 -19.18
CA ASP A 603 5.48 20.59 -19.63
C ASP A 603 5.58 19.07 -19.44
N LEU A 604 6.80 18.56 -19.22
CA LEU A 604 7.11 17.14 -19.00
C LEU A 604 8.01 16.97 -17.78
N PRO A 605 8.13 15.74 -17.22
CA PRO A 605 8.88 15.46 -16.00
C PRO A 605 10.25 16.11 -15.95
N VAL A 606 10.59 16.72 -14.80
CA VAL A 606 11.95 17.17 -14.50
C VAL A 606 12.80 15.93 -14.27
N THR A 607 13.95 15.83 -14.93
CA THR A 607 14.84 14.66 -14.80
C THR A 607 15.99 14.91 -13.84
N CYS A 608 16.48 16.15 -13.77
CA CYS A 608 17.65 16.50 -12.98
C CYS A 608 17.65 17.98 -12.62
N VAL A 609 18.16 18.28 -11.43
CA VAL A 609 18.33 19.66 -10.95
C VAL A 609 19.75 19.88 -10.44
N ASP A 610 20.25 21.12 -10.50
CA ASP A 610 21.54 21.49 -9.92
C ASP A 610 21.59 22.96 -9.46
N TYR A 611 22.41 23.24 -8.44
CA TYR A 611 22.67 24.59 -7.96
C TYR A 611 24.00 25.11 -8.49
N SER A 612 24.04 26.37 -8.89
CA SER A 612 25.32 27.04 -9.14
C SER A 612 26.16 27.09 -7.85
N PRO A 613 27.50 27.00 -7.93
CA PRO A 613 28.37 27.05 -6.75
C PRO A 613 28.25 28.34 -5.93
N SER A 614 27.82 29.44 -6.55
CA SER A 614 27.56 30.71 -5.87
C SER A 614 26.19 30.77 -5.18
N GLY A 615 25.29 29.83 -5.50
CA GLY A 615 23.90 29.82 -5.04
C GLY A 615 23.01 30.87 -5.69
N ALA A 616 23.50 31.57 -6.74
CA ALA A 616 22.74 32.62 -7.42
C ALA A 616 21.74 32.08 -8.46
N TYR A 617 22.08 30.95 -9.09
CA TYR A 617 21.30 30.32 -10.15
C TYR A 617 20.97 28.86 -9.83
N MET A 618 19.86 28.39 -10.38
CA MET A 618 19.44 26.98 -10.39
C MET A 618 19.25 26.53 -11.83
N ALA A 619 19.56 25.27 -12.14
CA ALA A 619 19.33 24.67 -13.44
C ALA A 619 18.46 23.42 -13.31
N SER A 620 17.63 23.17 -14.32
CA SER A 620 16.74 22.03 -14.39
C SER A 620 16.70 21.47 -15.81
N ALA A 621 16.67 20.15 -15.95
CA ALA A 621 16.49 19.42 -17.19
C ALA A 621 15.15 18.69 -17.22
N SER A 622 14.56 18.50 -18.41
CA SER A 622 13.27 17.84 -18.60
C SER A 622 13.31 16.76 -19.69
N LEU A 623 12.39 15.78 -19.59
CA LEU A 623 12.11 14.81 -20.64
C LEU A 623 11.64 15.47 -21.95
N ALA A 624 11.17 16.73 -21.91
CA ALA A 624 10.83 17.50 -23.12
C ALA A 624 12.04 17.85 -24.01
N GLY A 625 13.26 17.48 -23.63
CA GLY A 625 14.46 17.86 -24.35
C GLY A 625 14.91 19.30 -24.07
N THR A 626 14.38 19.92 -23.02
CA THR A 626 14.62 21.32 -22.67
C THR A 626 15.41 21.46 -21.37
N LEU A 627 16.16 22.55 -21.29
CA LEU A 627 16.84 23.01 -20.08
C LEU A 627 16.24 24.35 -19.66
N ARG A 628 16.19 24.63 -18.35
CA ARG A 628 15.82 25.95 -17.82
C ARG A 628 16.82 26.42 -16.78
N VAL A 629 17.03 27.73 -16.71
CA VAL A 629 17.91 28.40 -15.75
C VAL A 629 17.11 29.44 -14.99
N TRP A 630 17.16 29.36 -13.66
CA TRP A 630 16.32 30.14 -12.75
C TRP A 630 17.20 31.01 -11.84
N ASP A 631 16.74 32.21 -11.51
CA ASP A 631 17.34 32.97 -10.40
C ASP A 631 16.91 32.33 -9.07
N ALA A 632 17.89 31.89 -8.28
CA ALA A 632 17.65 31.16 -7.03
C ALA A 632 16.98 31.99 -5.92
N ARG A 633 16.95 33.32 -6.05
CA ARG A 633 16.37 34.23 -5.05
C ARG A 633 14.88 34.43 -5.24
N ASN A 634 14.42 34.49 -6.49
CA ASN A 634 13.04 34.84 -6.81
C ASN A 634 12.31 33.83 -7.71
N GLY A 635 13.01 32.80 -8.20
CA GLY A 635 12.43 31.73 -9.02
C GLY A 635 12.00 32.15 -10.41
N LYS A 636 12.45 33.32 -10.90
CA LYS A 636 12.20 33.72 -12.27
C LYS A 636 13.07 32.92 -13.22
N ASP A 637 12.44 32.36 -14.25
CA ASP A 637 13.14 31.82 -15.40
C ASP A 637 13.84 32.96 -16.16
N MET A 638 15.14 32.78 -16.43
CA MET A 638 15.96 33.78 -17.10
C MET A 638 15.81 33.77 -18.62
N HIS A 639 15.62 32.60 -19.22
CA HIS A 639 15.73 32.40 -20.68
C HIS A 639 14.50 31.71 -21.29
N GLY A 640 13.59 31.18 -20.47
CA GLY A 640 12.58 30.26 -20.94
C GLY A 640 13.18 28.88 -21.26
N PRO A 641 12.44 28.02 -21.97
CA PRO A 641 12.95 26.70 -22.36
C PRO A 641 14.12 26.86 -23.34
N ILE A 642 15.31 26.45 -22.91
CA ILE A 642 16.51 26.37 -23.72
C ILE A 642 16.44 25.07 -24.53
N CYS A 643 16.15 25.19 -25.82
CA CYS A 643 16.07 24.09 -26.77
C CYS A 643 17.41 23.91 -27.51
N GLY A 644 17.79 22.66 -27.75
CA GLY A 644 18.97 22.32 -28.55
C GLY A 644 19.44 20.88 -28.42
N HIS A 645 18.77 20.08 -27.60
CA HIS A 645 18.79 18.62 -27.65
C HIS A 645 17.56 18.12 -28.43
N ASP A 646 17.72 17.04 -29.19
CA ASP A 646 16.66 16.47 -30.05
C ASP A 646 15.85 15.37 -29.35
N ALA A 647 16.25 15.01 -28.12
CA ALA A 647 15.56 14.06 -27.25
C ALA A 647 15.68 14.47 -25.77
N ALA A 648 15.13 13.65 -24.87
CA ALA A 648 15.07 13.89 -23.44
C ALA A 648 16.43 14.23 -22.81
N VAL A 649 16.52 15.36 -22.12
CA VAL A 649 17.71 15.72 -21.34
C VAL A 649 17.63 15.03 -19.99
N ARG A 650 18.62 14.20 -19.65
CA ARG A 650 18.60 13.36 -18.44
C ARG A 650 19.33 13.97 -17.26
N CYS A 651 20.35 14.79 -17.51
CA CYS A 651 21.21 15.30 -16.45
C CYS A 651 21.73 16.70 -16.78
N VAL A 652 21.95 17.49 -15.73
CA VAL A 652 22.47 18.85 -15.82
C VAL A 652 23.43 19.14 -14.66
N ARG A 653 24.58 19.78 -14.93
CA ARG A 653 25.57 20.18 -13.92
C ARG A 653 26.17 21.55 -14.20
N PHE A 654 26.34 22.37 -13.17
CA PHE A 654 27.12 23.61 -13.26
C PHE A 654 28.62 23.34 -13.28
N SER A 655 29.35 24.21 -13.97
CA SER A 655 30.80 24.34 -13.79
C SER A 655 31.11 24.94 -12.42
N SER A 656 32.33 24.70 -11.93
CA SER A 656 32.80 25.24 -10.64
C SER A 656 32.87 26.78 -10.58
N ASP A 657 32.98 27.45 -11.73
CA ASP A 657 32.90 28.91 -11.85
C ASP A 657 31.45 29.43 -11.95
N GLY A 658 30.46 28.54 -12.10
CA GLY A 658 29.04 28.86 -12.23
C GLY A 658 28.64 29.57 -13.53
N HIS A 659 29.55 29.71 -14.50
CA HIS A 659 29.28 30.39 -15.77
C HIS A 659 28.77 29.47 -16.88
N LEU A 660 28.95 28.16 -16.71
CA LEU A 660 28.59 27.17 -17.70
C LEU A 660 27.74 26.07 -17.09
N ILE A 661 26.95 25.45 -17.96
CA ILE A 661 26.16 24.26 -17.65
C ILE A 661 26.57 23.17 -18.64
N VAL A 662 26.67 21.93 -18.17
CA VAL A 662 26.80 20.74 -19.02
C VAL A 662 25.52 19.94 -18.92
N SER A 663 25.00 19.48 -20.05
CA SER A 663 23.84 18.60 -20.12
C SER A 663 24.18 17.33 -20.90
N GLY A 664 23.58 16.21 -20.47
CA GLY A 664 23.58 14.95 -21.21
C GLY A 664 22.16 14.53 -21.58
N SER A 665 21.99 13.97 -22.77
CA SER A 665 20.68 13.66 -23.35
C SER A 665 20.63 12.27 -23.97
N HIS A 666 19.41 11.75 -24.12
CA HIS A 666 19.12 10.54 -24.88
C HIS A 666 19.39 10.68 -26.38
N ASP A 667 19.60 11.90 -26.88
CA ASP A 667 20.07 12.15 -28.25
C ASP A 667 21.55 11.79 -28.48
N GLN A 668 22.17 11.13 -27.49
CA GLN A 668 23.54 10.63 -27.52
C GLN A 668 24.59 11.76 -27.50
N THR A 669 24.19 13.00 -27.17
CA THR A 669 25.09 14.15 -27.10
C THR A 669 25.29 14.70 -25.69
N VAL A 670 26.42 15.38 -25.51
CA VAL A 670 26.72 16.21 -24.33
C VAL A 670 27.06 17.62 -24.79
N LYS A 671 26.29 18.60 -24.32
CA LYS A 671 26.43 20.02 -24.73
C LYS A 671 26.81 20.89 -23.55
N ILE A 672 27.58 21.95 -23.84
CA ILE A 672 27.95 22.99 -22.87
C ILE A 672 27.20 24.27 -23.22
N TRP A 673 26.59 24.89 -22.22
CA TRP A 673 25.75 26.07 -22.33
C TRP A 673 26.34 27.20 -21.52
N ASN A 674 26.13 28.43 -21.97
CA ASN A 674 26.48 29.61 -21.19
C ASN A 674 25.27 30.05 -20.34
N VAL A 675 25.48 30.19 -19.03
CA VAL A 675 24.40 30.49 -18.06
C VAL A 675 23.75 31.86 -18.32
N VAL A 676 24.55 32.86 -18.71
CA VAL A 676 24.08 34.25 -18.86
C VAL A 676 23.36 34.47 -20.18
N SER A 677 23.74 33.77 -21.25
CA SER A 677 23.16 33.94 -22.58
C SER A 677 22.16 32.86 -22.97
N GLY A 678 22.14 31.72 -22.27
CA GLY A 678 21.31 30.56 -22.60
C GLY A 678 21.72 29.83 -23.88
N GLN A 679 22.82 30.23 -24.53
CA GLN A 679 23.25 29.66 -25.82
C GLN A 679 24.20 28.48 -25.63
N VAL A 680 24.17 27.54 -26.59
CA VAL A 680 25.19 26.49 -26.74
C VAL A 680 26.54 27.13 -27.00
N VAL A 681 27.52 26.82 -26.15
CA VAL A 681 28.93 27.18 -26.32
C VAL A 681 29.61 26.17 -27.24
N THR A 682 29.38 24.88 -26.99
CA THR A 682 29.92 23.79 -27.82
C THR A 682 29.13 22.50 -27.59
N GLU A 683 29.05 21.68 -28.62
CA GLU A 683 28.80 20.25 -28.47
C GLU A 683 30.12 19.58 -28.09
N LEU A 684 30.16 18.95 -26.92
CA LEU A 684 31.38 18.36 -26.36
C LEU A 684 31.59 16.93 -26.84
N PHE A 685 30.50 16.21 -27.10
CA PHE A 685 30.50 14.80 -27.45
C PHE A 685 29.21 14.42 -28.18
N GLN A 686 29.35 13.52 -29.16
CA GLN A 686 28.28 12.77 -29.81
C GLN A 686 28.75 11.32 -29.88
N GLY A 687 27.96 10.39 -29.33
CA GLY A 687 28.26 8.97 -29.28
C GLY A 687 27.15 8.12 -29.90
N GLU A 688 27.22 6.80 -29.68
CA GLU A 688 26.24 5.82 -30.15
C GLU A 688 25.21 5.45 -29.07
N TRP A 689 25.48 5.82 -27.82
CA TRP A 689 24.71 5.41 -26.65
C TRP A 689 24.03 6.61 -25.97
N PRO A 690 22.78 6.48 -25.49
CA PRO A 690 22.10 7.51 -24.72
C PRO A 690 22.89 7.91 -23.46
N ILE A 691 23.00 9.22 -23.19
CA ILE A 691 23.72 9.72 -22.01
C ILE A 691 22.74 9.91 -20.85
N VAL A 692 23.05 9.28 -19.71
CA VAL A 692 22.16 9.24 -18.53
C VAL A 692 22.66 10.15 -17.42
N SER A 693 23.98 10.23 -17.21
CA SER A 693 24.58 11.06 -16.16
C SER A 693 25.84 11.77 -16.64
N VAL A 694 26.06 12.99 -16.16
CA VAL A 694 27.28 13.76 -16.39
C VAL A 694 27.83 14.30 -15.07
N GLY A 695 29.15 14.35 -14.96
CA GLY A 695 29.85 14.97 -13.84
C GLY A 695 30.88 15.99 -14.33
N PHE A 696 30.97 17.13 -13.66
CA PHE A 696 31.95 18.18 -13.98
C PHE A 696 33.03 18.20 -12.91
N SER A 697 34.31 18.10 -13.30
CA SER A 697 35.42 18.23 -12.36
C SER A 697 35.52 19.65 -11.78
N LEU A 698 35.85 19.78 -10.49
CA LEU A 698 35.99 21.08 -9.82
C LEU A 698 36.99 22.04 -10.51
N ASN A 699 38.00 21.50 -11.19
CA ASN A 699 38.97 22.30 -11.93
C ASN A 699 38.46 22.81 -13.30
N GLY A 700 37.20 22.50 -13.68
CA GLY A 700 36.56 23.00 -14.90
C GLY A 700 37.13 22.41 -16.21
N ARG A 701 37.99 21.38 -16.14
CA ARG A 701 38.73 20.86 -17.31
C ARG A 701 38.28 19.48 -17.80
N HIS A 702 37.64 18.68 -16.96
CA HIS A 702 37.22 17.33 -17.30
C HIS A 702 35.71 17.16 -17.07
N VAL A 703 35.10 16.39 -17.95
CA VAL A 703 33.69 16.00 -17.87
C VAL A 703 33.65 14.48 -17.95
N VAL A 704 32.97 13.84 -16.99
CA VAL A 704 32.70 12.40 -17.00
C VAL A 704 31.28 12.16 -17.49
N LEU A 705 31.06 11.11 -18.27
CA LEU A 705 29.77 10.73 -18.82
C LEU A 705 29.48 9.26 -18.49
N GLY A 706 28.27 8.99 -18.02
CA GLY A 706 27.67 7.66 -17.91
C GLY A 706 26.63 7.46 -19.00
N SER A 707 26.65 6.29 -19.65
CA SER A 707 25.78 5.97 -20.79
C SER A 707 24.91 4.75 -20.47
N MET A 708 23.76 4.64 -21.13
CA MET A 708 22.90 3.46 -21.11
C MET A 708 23.45 2.43 -22.10
N GLY A 709 23.90 1.26 -21.64
CA GLY A 709 24.53 0.23 -22.48
C GLY A 709 25.88 0.62 -23.09
N GLY A 710 26.48 1.75 -22.68
CA GLY A 710 27.79 2.23 -23.17
C GLY A 710 28.82 2.48 -22.05
N PRO A 711 30.13 2.45 -22.35
CA PRO A 711 31.18 2.57 -21.33
C PRO A 711 31.27 3.98 -20.73
N MET A 712 31.75 4.08 -19.49
CA MET A 712 32.06 5.37 -18.86
C MET A 712 33.23 6.07 -19.57
N ARG A 713 33.07 7.38 -19.86
CA ARG A 713 34.08 8.18 -20.59
C ARG A 713 34.45 9.44 -19.84
N VAL A 714 35.72 9.83 -19.91
CA VAL A 714 36.21 11.12 -19.38
C VAL A 714 36.77 11.98 -20.52
N ILE A 715 36.16 13.14 -20.73
CA ILE A 715 36.50 14.08 -21.80
C ILE A 715 37.21 15.30 -21.22
N LYS A 716 38.27 15.74 -21.91
CA LYS A 716 38.99 16.97 -21.58
C LYS A 716 38.52 18.12 -22.45
N ARG A 717 38.08 19.22 -21.83
CA ARG A 717 37.47 20.39 -22.51
C ARG A 717 38.42 21.16 -23.46
N ARG A 718 39.75 21.00 -23.33
CA ARG A 718 40.73 21.99 -23.86
C ARG A 718 41.25 21.79 -25.29
N THR A 719 40.76 20.83 -26.07
CA THR A 719 41.25 20.63 -27.45
C THR A 719 40.10 20.56 -28.44
N SER A 720 40.19 21.34 -29.53
CA SER A 720 39.30 21.28 -30.71
C SER A 720 39.37 19.95 -31.48
N LYS A 721 40.02 18.95 -30.89
CA LYS A 721 39.92 17.53 -31.19
C LYS A 721 39.49 16.84 -29.90
N THR A 722 38.31 16.22 -29.95
CA THR A 722 37.74 15.35 -28.92
C THR A 722 38.67 14.16 -28.69
N ALA A 723 39.62 14.30 -27.77
CA ALA A 723 40.37 13.16 -27.27
C ALA A 723 39.48 12.44 -26.24
N THR A 724 38.50 11.68 -26.74
CA THR A 724 37.72 10.74 -25.94
C THR A 724 38.64 9.62 -25.51
N ARG A 725 38.67 9.30 -24.22
CA ARG A 725 39.40 8.12 -23.76
C ARG A 725 38.54 7.37 -22.76
N GLN A 726 38.36 6.08 -23.03
CA GLN A 726 37.51 5.15 -22.29
C GLN A 726 38.15 4.76 -20.96
N ILE A 727 37.32 4.42 -19.98
CA ILE A 727 37.71 3.73 -18.76
C ILE A 727 37.44 2.24 -19.02
N GLU A 728 38.50 1.40 -19.01
CA GLU A 728 38.40 -0.05 -19.19
C GLU A 728 38.13 -0.70 -17.82
N GLY A 729 37.02 -1.43 -17.69
CA GLY A 729 36.70 -2.13 -16.43
C GLY A 729 35.27 -2.67 -16.31
N HIS A 730 34.32 -2.24 -17.15
CA HIS A 730 33.07 -2.97 -17.33
C HIS A 730 33.29 -4.02 -18.42
N ASP A 731 32.99 -5.29 -18.14
CA ASP A 731 33.11 -6.38 -19.11
C ASP A 731 32.09 -6.17 -20.24
N TYR A 732 32.56 -5.57 -21.34
CA TYR A 732 31.83 -5.55 -22.61
C TYR A 732 32.19 -6.83 -23.35
N SER A 733 31.25 -7.78 -23.41
CA SER A 733 31.38 -8.87 -24.38
C SER A 733 30.95 -8.33 -25.74
N ASP A 734 31.92 -7.97 -26.60
CA ASP A 734 31.68 -7.75 -28.02
C ASP A 734 31.25 -9.08 -28.65
N GLY A 735 29.94 -9.28 -28.77
CA GLY A 735 29.34 -10.37 -29.52
C GLY A 735 29.29 -9.98 -30.99
N ASP A 736 30.31 -10.35 -31.76
CA ASP A 736 30.21 -10.39 -33.22
C ASP A 736 29.06 -11.33 -33.62
N SER A 737 27.97 -10.79 -34.16
CA SER A 737 27.04 -11.54 -35.00
C SER A 737 26.54 -10.66 -36.13
N ASP A 738 27.17 -10.82 -37.29
CA ASP A 738 26.57 -10.54 -38.60
C ASP A 738 25.28 -11.36 -38.73
N ASP A 739 24.11 -10.76 -38.50
CA ASP A 739 22.90 -11.20 -39.17
C ASP A 739 21.92 -10.03 -39.35
N SER A 740 21.82 -9.59 -40.60
CA SER A 740 20.89 -8.55 -41.03
C SER A 740 19.48 -9.12 -41.13
N SER A 741 18.61 -8.80 -40.17
CA SER A 741 17.16 -8.83 -40.37
C SER A 741 16.52 -7.57 -39.77
N GLU A 742 15.90 -6.77 -40.63
CA GLU A 742 15.04 -5.64 -40.24
C GLU A 742 13.79 -6.18 -39.56
N TYR A 743 13.61 -5.92 -38.26
CA TYR A 743 12.34 -6.09 -37.55
C TYR A 743 12.21 -5.08 -36.39
N ASP A 744 10.97 -4.70 -36.11
CA ASP A 744 10.52 -3.50 -35.40
C ASP A 744 11.02 -3.30 -33.95
N GLY A 745 11.23 -2.02 -33.61
CA GLY A 745 11.93 -1.54 -32.40
C GLY A 745 11.22 -1.77 -31.06
N GLU A 746 11.53 -2.90 -30.45
CA GLU A 746 11.49 -3.09 -29.00
C GLU A 746 12.88 -3.63 -28.59
N TYR A 747 13.78 -2.72 -28.21
CA TYR A 747 15.12 -3.07 -27.73
C TYR A 747 14.98 -3.80 -26.39
N ASP A 748 15.32 -5.09 -26.34
CA ASP A 748 15.49 -5.84 -25.09
C ASP A 748 16.86 -5.47 -24.48
N ILE A 749 16.86 -4.61 -23.46
CA ILE A 749 18.06 -4.03 -22.82
C ILE A 749 18.53 -4.89 -21.62
N SER A 750 18.00 -6.11 -21.47
CA SER A 750 18.20 -6.93 -20.26
C SER A 750 19.65 -7.36 -20.00
N ASP A 751 20.51 -7.40 -21.02
CA ASP A 751 21.83 -8.04 -20.93
C ASP A 751 23.03 -7.06 -20.96
N GLN A 752 22.81 -5.73 -20.91
CA GLN A 752 23.89 -4.72 -20.94
C GLN A 752 23.98 -3.89 -19.64
N GLU A 753 25.18 -3.79 -19.04
CA GLU A 753 25.42 -2.97 -17.85
C GLU A 753 25.21 -1.47 -18.12
N CYS A 754 24.27 -0.85 -17.39
CA CYS A 754 23.95 0.57 -17.51
C CYS A 754 24.54 1.39 -16.35
N ILE A 755 25.07 2.57 -16.66
CA ILE A 755 25.67 3.49 -15.68
C ILE A 755 24.72 4.65 -15.42
N TYR A 756 24.00 4.59 -14.31
CA TYR A 756 22.93 5.53 -13.97
C TYR A 756 23.43 6.82 -13.30
N SER A 757 24.55 6.77 -12.57
CA SER A 757 25.12 7.92 -11.87
C SER A 757 26.63 7.97 -11.98
N VAL A 758 27.20 9.16 -12.20
CA VAL A 758 28.64 9.41 -12.17
C VAL A 758 28.95 10.74 -11.48
N GLU A 759 29.92 10.76 -10.57
CA GLU A 759 30.34 11.97 -9.87
C GLU A 759 31.85 12.00 -9.62
N PHE A 760 32.46 13.19 -9.70
CA PHE A 760 33.85 13.40 -9.33
C PHE A 760 33.97 13.63 -7.82
N SER A 761 35.02 13.08 -7.22
CA SER A 761 35.48 13.50 -5.90
C SER A 761 35.83 15.00 -5.86
N PRO A 762 35.74 15.66 -4.69
CA PRO A 762 36.02 17.09 -4.56
C PRO A 762 37.42 17.52 -5.03
N ASP A 763 38.42 16.65 -4.87
CA ASP A 763 39.79 16.87 -5.34
C ASP A 763 39.99 16.53 -6.84
N GLY A 764 38.99 15.92 -7.49
CA GLY A 764 39.00 15.50 -8.89
C GLY A 764 39.94 14.34 -9.19
N THR A 765 40.42 13.61 -8.18
CA THR A 765 41.35 12.49 -8.34
C THR A 765 40.62 11.16 -8.53
N ARG A 766 39.42 11.01 -7.96
CA ARG A 766 38.57 9.82 -8.06
C ARG A 766 37.20 10.11 -8.68
N ILE A 767 36.58 9.08 -9.24
CA ILE A 767 35.21 9.08 -9.77
C ILE A 767 34.43 7.97 -9.08
N ALA A 768 33.16 8.23 -8.71
CA ALA A 768 32.22 7.23 -8.24
C ALA A 768 31.18 6.97 -9.33
N SER A 769 30.84 5.70 -9.57
CA SER A 769 29.79 5.30 -10.50
C SER A 769 28.79 4.34 -9.84
N GLY A 770 27.51 4.54 -10.14
CA GLY A 770 26.43 3.61 -9.81
C GLY A 770 25.96 2.86 -11.06
N SER A 771 25.85 1.55 -10.97
CA SER A 771 25.52 0.65 -12.08
C SER A 771 24.26 -0.19 -11.82
N SER A 772 23.82 -0.92 -12.85
CA SER A 772 22.79 -1.96 -12.75
C SER A 772 23.19 -3.14 -11.84
N SER A 773 24.48 -3.36 -11.59
CA SER A 773 24.99 -4.44 -10.75
C SER A 773 24.84 -4.23 -9.23
N GLY A 774 24.24 -3.12 -8.78
CA GLY A 774 23.98 -2.85 -7.36
C GLY A 774 25.23 -2.48 -6.53
N ALA A 775 26.39 -2.35 -7.18
CA ALA A 775 27.67 -1.98 -6.57
C ALA A 775 28.08 -0.54 -6.94
N VAL A 776 28.53 0.24 -5.95
CA VAL A 776 29.18 1.53 -6.24
C VAL A 776 30.64 1.24 -6.59
N GLN A 777 31.11 1.68 -7.75
CA GLN A 777 32.49 1.48 -8.17
C GLN A 777 33.27 2.80 -8.07
N ILE A 778 34.48 2.72 -7.50
CA ILE A 778 35.38 3.87 -7.36
C ILE A 778 36.56 3.71 -8.32
N TRP A 779 36.84 4.78 -9.06
CA TRP A 779 37.83 4.80 -10.14
C TRP A 779 38.87 5.88 -9.90
N ASP A 780 40.11 5.63 -10.28
CA ASP A 780 41.14 6.67 -10.32
C ASP A 780 41.06 7.45 -11.64
N THR A 781 40.95 8.77 -11.56
CA THR A 781 40.73 9.65 -12.72
C THR A 781 41.95 9.70 -13.65
N ARG A 782 43.16 9.50 -13.10
CA ARG A 782 44.43 9.64 -13.83
C ARG A 782 44.79 8.36 -14.58
N THR A 783 44.68 7.22 -13.91
CA THR A 783 45.03 5.88 -14.37
C THR A 783 43.86 5.17 -15.02
N ARG A 784 42.62 5.56 -14.67
CA ARG A 784 41.36 5.03 -15.23
C ARG A 784 41.18 3.55 -14.99
N LYS A 785 41.75 3.07 -13.89
CA LYS A 785 41.50 1.74 -13.38
C LYS A 785 40.52 1.83 -12.23
N GLN A 786 39.72 0.78 -12.10
CA GLN A 786 38.92 0.57 -10.91
C GLN A 786 39.88 0.45 -9.72
N LEU A 787 39.61 1.22 -8.66
CA LEU A 787 40.33 1.11 -7.40
C LEU A 787 39.75 -0.04 -6.57
N PHE A 788 38.43 -0.05 -6.41
CA PHE A 788 37.68 -1.12 -5.76
C PHE A 788 36.17 -0.94 -6.04
N ALA A 789 35.40 -2.01 -5.80
CA ALA A 789 33.94 -1.96 -5.75
C ALA A 789 33.48 -1.97 -4.28
N CYS A 790 32.55 -1.08 -3.95
CA CYS A 790 31.81 -1.09 -2.70
C CYS A 790 30.72 -2.18 -2.76
N SER A 791 31.14 -3.44 -2.71
CA SER A 791 30.26 -4.61 -2.77
C SER A 791 30.92 -5.77 -2.02
N ASN A 792 30.69 -5.89 -0.72
CA ASN A 792 31.08 -7.11 -0.01
C ASN A 792 29.91 -8.12 -0.01
N TYR A 793 30.28 -9.38 -0.23
CA TYR A 793 29.55 -10.50 -0.84
C TYR A 793 28.24 -10.99 -0.20
N ASP A 794 27.64 -10.28 0.77
CA ASP A 794 26.33 -10.64 1.33
C ASP A 794 25.40 -9.42 1.60
N VAL A 795 25.87 -8.17 1.44
CA VAL A 795 25.15 -6.97 1.94
C VAL A 795 25.25 -5.72 1.04
N ALA A 796 25.38 -5.91 -0.28
CA ALA A 796 25.24 -4.83 -1.26
C ALA A 796 23.77 -4.43 -1.49
N HIS A 797 23.52 -3.32 -2.20
CA HIS A 797 22.15 -2.98 -2.61
C HIS A 797 21.56 -4.15 -3.41
N LYS A 798 20.29 -4.49 -3.14
CA LYS A 798 19.62 -5.63 -3.79
C LYS A 798 19.26 -5.33 -5.25
N PHE A 799 19.15 -4.05 -5.58
CA PHE A 799 18.77 -3.54 -6.88
C PHE A 799 19.75 -2.45 -7.35
N LEU A 800 19.52 -1.94 -8.56
CA LEU A 800 20.38 -0.94 -9.20
C LEU A 800 20.49 0.38 -8.42
N ILE A 801 21.65 1.03 -8.55
CA ILE A 801 21.95 2.32 -7.91
C ILE A 801 21.56 3.46 -8.85
N GLN A 802 20.61 4.29 -8.42
CA GLN A 802 20.12 5.42 -9.19
C GLN A 802 21.00 6.67 -9.04
N SER A 803 21.54 6.90 -7.84
CA SER A 803 22.34 8.10 -7.53
C SER A 803 23.46 7.77 -6.57
N ALA A 804 24.64 8.34 -6.81
CA ALA A 804 25.79 8.27 -5.91
C ALA A 804 26.49 9.64 -5.85
N GLY A 805 27.01 10.00 -4.68
CA GLY A 805 27.70 11.29 -4.50
C GLY A 805 28.77 11.28 -3.40
N PHE A 806 29.78 12.13 -3.54
CA PHE A 806 30.88 12.22 -2.56
C PHE A 806 30.55 13.17 -1.42
N SER A 807 31.14 12.90 -0.25
CA SER A 807 31.21 13.88 0.83
C SER A 807 32.12 15.06 0.45
N PRO A 808 31.92 16.27 1.02
CA PRO A 808 32.75 17.44 0.71
C PRO A 808 34.25 17.26 1.02
N ASN A 809 34.58 16.39 1.98
CA ASN A 809 35.96 16.03 2.32
C ASN A 809 36.53 14.89 1.43
N GLY A 810 35.70 14.29 0.56
CA GLY A 810 36.06 13.18 -0.33
C GLY A 810 36.34 11.86 0.38
N GLN A 811 36.12 11.75 1.69
CA GLN A 811 36.39 10.53 2.45
C GLN A 811 35.26 9.51 2.37
N TYR A 812 34.04 9.94 2.06
CA TYR A 812 32.85 9.10 2.08
C TYR A 812 32.06 9.21 0.76
N VAL A 813 31.31 8.17 0.44
CA VAL A 813 30.37 8.12 -0.69
C VAL A 813 29.02 7.68 -0.18
N VAL A 814 27.95 8.35 -0.63
CA VAL A 814 26.56 7.93 -0.38
C VAL A 814 25.99 7.33 -1.66
N SER A 815 25.21 6.26 -1.54
CA SER A 815 24.44 5.68 -2.63
C SER A 815 22.95 5.57 -2.26
N GLY A 816 22.09 5.82 -3.25
CA GLY A 816 20.66 5.55 -3.20
C GLY A 816 20.28 4.53 -4.28
N SER A 817 19.46 3.55 -3.91
CA SER A 817 19.12 2.40 -4.73
C SER A 817 17.62 2.29 -4.99
N SER A 818 17.27 1.52 -6.02
CA SER A 818 15.89 1.16 -6.31
C SER A 818 15.26 0.22 -5.27
N ASP A 819 16.05 -0.31 -4.34
CA ASP A 819 15.57 -1.05 -3.18
C ASP A 819 14.95 -0.17 -2.06
N GLY A 820 14.95 1.15 -2.22
CA GLY A 820 14.42 2.09 -1.24
C GLY A 820 15.38 2.44 -0.09
N THR A 821 16.64 2.03 -0.19
CA THR A 821 17.63 2.20 0.88
C THR A 821 18.78 3.11 0.48
N LEU A 822 19.47 3.65 1.50
CA LEU A 822 20.72 4.37 1.34
C LEU A 822 21.86 3.71 2.11
N CYS A 823 23.06 3.74 1.53
CA CYS A 823 24.28 3.27 2.18
C CYS A 823 25.36 4.36 2.16
N VAL A 824 26.19 4.39 3.21
CA VAL A 824 27.38 5.27 3.27
C VAL A 824 28.64 4.41 3.33
N TRP A 825 29.54 4.69 2.40
CA TRP A 825 30.77 3.94 2.15
C TRP A 825 32.00 4.77 2.45
N ASP A 826 33.05 4.12 2.94
CA ASP A 826 34.37 4.67 2.98
C ASP A 826 34.97 4.73 1.56
N ALA A 827 35.31 5.93 1.12
CA ALA A 827 35.79 6.16 -0.23
C ALA A 827 37.25 5.73 -0.45
N GLN A 828 37.97 5.27 0.58
CA GLN A 828 39.36 4.80 0.48
C GLN A 828 39.47 3.27 0.51
N THR A 829 38.60 2.62 1.27
CA THR A 829 38.64 1.18 1.53
C THR A 829 37.49 0.43 0.87
N GLY A 830 36.39 1.12 0.55
CA GLY A 830 35.18 0.52 -0.02
C GLY A 830 34.27 -0.14 1.01
N TYR A 831 34.63 -0.11 2.29
CA TYR A 831 33.80 -0.66 3.36
C TYR A 831 32.60 0.23 3.66
N ARG A 832 31.50 -0.41 4.04
CA ARG A 832 30.30 0.29 4.53
C ARG A 832 30.56 0.83 5.93
N ILE A 833 30.39 2.13 6.13
CA ILE A 833 30.57 2.81 7.42
C ILE A 833 29.26 2.87 8.20
N LEU A 834 28.17 3.19 7.48
CA LEU A 834 26.83 3.27 8.04
C LEU A 834 25.96 2.21 7.37
N GLY A 835 25.28 1.41 8.19
CA GLY A 835 24.34 0.38 7.74
C GLY A 835 23.20 0.96 6.90
N THR A 836 22.38 0.06 6.33
CA THR A 836 21.26 0.39 5.44
C THR A 836 20.30 1.39 6.09
N LEU A 837 20.33 2.64 5.63
CA LEU A 837 19.37 3.66 6.04
C LEU A 837 18.03 3.34 5.37
N THR A 838 17.08 2.85 6.16
CA THR A 838 15.74 2.48 5.73
C THR A 838 14.75 3.59 6.08
N GLY A 839 13.82 3.87 5.17
CA GLY A 839 12.78 4.87 5.40
C GLY A 839 11.96 5.20 4.16
N HIS A 840 12.59 5.22 2.98
CA HIS A 840 11.83 5.36 1.73
C HIS A 840 11.06 4.08 1.42
N THR A 841 9.83 4.22 0.92
CA THR A 841 8.96 3.08 0.55
C THR A 841 9.01 2.74 -0.94
N ASP A 842 9.83 3.48 -1.69
CA ASP A 842 10.05 3.30 -3.12
C ASP A 842 11.48 3.70 -3.51
N SER A 843 11.84 3.45 -4.77
CA SER A 843 13.15 3.72 -5.38
C SER A 843 13.69 5.11 -5.05
N VAL A 844 14.90 5.17 -4.49
CA VAL A 844 15.59 6.43 -4.16
C VAL A 844 16.22 6.99 -5.44
N GLN A 845 15.69 8.09 -5.95
CA GLN A 845 16.10 8.69 -7.22
C GLN A 845 17.32 9.61 -7.09
N GLY A 846 17.49 10.28 -5.95
CA GLY A 846 18.54 11.26 -5.76
C GLY A 846 19.09 11.28 -4.34
N VAL A 847 20.41 11.39 -4.22
CA VAL A 847 21.11 11.54 -2.92
C VAL A 847 22.20 12.61 -2.99
N GLN A 848 22.47 13.29 -1.87
CA GLN A 848 23.59 14.22 -1.75
C GLN A 848 24.01 14.46 -0.28
N PHE A 849 25.31 14.64 -0.03
CA PHE A 849 25.80 15.21 1.23
C PHE A 849 25.50 16.71 1.32
N SER A 850 25.24 17.17 2.54
CA SER A 850 25.26 18.60 2.86
C SER A 850 26.67 19.18 2.68
N PRO A 851 26.79 20.50 2.43
CA PRO A 851 28.10 21.16 2.30
C PRO A 851 29.00 21.04 3.54
N ASP A 852 28.42 20.84 4.72
CA ASP A 852 29.17 20.59 5.97
C ASP A 852 29.63 19.13 6.13
N GLY A 853 29.13 18.20 5.30
CA GLY A 853 29.44 16.77 5.34
C GLY A 853 28.81 16.01 6.51
N LEU A 854 27.95 16.64 7.30
CA LEU A 854 27.35 16.04 8.51
C LEU A 854 25.93 15.52 8.29
N HIS A 855 25.28 15.92 7.20
CA HIS A 855 23.90 15.56 6.88
C HIS A 855 23.79 14.99 5.45
N LEU A 856 22.73 14.25 5.19
CA LEU A 856 22.38 13.76 3.86
C LEU A 856 20.98 14.24 3.48
N VAL A 857 20.73 14.40 2.18
CA VAL A 857 19.38 14.55 1.62
C VAL A 857 19.12 13.43 0.63
N SER A 858 17.90 12.92 0.62
CA SER A 858 17.44 11.92 -0.34
C SER A 858 16.03 12.23 -0.85
N CYS A 859 15.74 11.82 -2.08
CA CYS A 859 14.41 11.88 -2.68
C CYS A 859 14.04 10.56 -3.35
N SER A 860 12.75 10.24 -3.40
CA SER A 860 12.26 8.95 -3.89
C SER A 860 10.99 9.08 -4.72
N CYS A 861 10.67 8.00 -5.45
CA CYS A 861 9.37 7.80 -6.09
C CYS A 861 8.21 7.75 -5.09
N ASP A 862 8.47 7.57 -3.79
CA ASP A 862 7.45 7.67 -2.74
C ASP A 862 6.93 9.11 -2.48
N SER A 863 7.37 10.08 -3.29
CA SER A 863 7.00 11.49 -3.22
C SER A 863 7.49 12.20 -1.93
N THR A 864 8.53 11.67 -1.28
CA THR A 864 9.13 12.27 -0.08
C THR A 864 10.57 12.73 -0.28
N ILE A 865 10.95 13.75 0.49
CA ILE A 865 12.35 14.17 0.68
C ILE A 865 12.72 13.93 2.13
N ARG A 866 13.83 13.23 2.38
CA ARG A 866 14.32 12.94 3.73
C ARG A 866 15.66 13.60 3.98
N PHE A 867 15.82 14.16 5.18
CA PHE A 867 17.08 14.71 5.68
C PHE A 867 17.61 13.81 6.79
N TRP A 868 18.86 13.41 6.71
CA TRP A 868 19.48 12.45 7.62
C TRP A 868 20.65 13.10 8.36
N ASP A 869 20.72 12.92 9.68
CA ASP A 869 21.86 13.35 10.50
C ASP A 869 22.86 12.20 10.67
N VAL A 870 24.00 12.30 9.99
CA VAL A 870 25.04 11.27 10.05
C VAL A 870 26.22 11.67 10.95
N SER A 871 26.14 12.81 11.63
CA SER A 871 27.24 13.41 12.39
C SER A 871 27.78 12.49 13.49
N ALA A 872 26.90 11.85 14.26
CA ALA A 872 27.27 10.95 15.35
C ALA A 872 28.01 9.70 14.84
N TYR A 873 27.59 9.18 13.67
CA TYR A 873 28.16 7.96 13.09
C TYR A 873 29.51 8.20 12.44
N LEU A 874 29.69 9.36 11.79
CA LEU A 874 30.96 9.77 11.22
C LEU A 874 32.00 10.16 12.29
N ALA A 875 31.55 10.58 13.49
CA ALA A 875 32.43 10.92 14.60
C ALA A 875 33.02 9.70 15.35
N SER A 876 32.37 8.54 15.30
CA SER A 876 32.85 7.28 15.88
C SER A 876 32.69 6.11 14.91
N PRO A 877 33.60 5.96 13.92
CA PRO A 877 33.59 4.81 13.02
C PRO A 877 33.73 3.53 13.85
N GLN A 878 32.80 2.58 13.72
CA GLN A 878 32.92 1.30 14.44
C GLN A 878 34.17 0.54 13.95
N PRO A 879 34.97 -0.05 14.85
CA PRO A 879 36.14 -0.83 14.44
C PRO A 879 35.71 -2.11 13.72
N HIS A 880 36.40 -2.42 12.61
CA HIS A 880 36.22 -3.64 11.84
C HIS A 880 36.47 -4.87 12.71
N VAL A 881 35.46 -5.76 12.81
CA VAL A 881 35.63 -7.10 13.35
C VAL A 881 35.57 -8.07 12.17
N ASP A 882 36.68 -8.71 11.84
CA ASP A 882 36.71 -9.89 10.98
C ASP A 882 36.05 -11.05 11.75
N ILE A 883 34.86 -11.49 11.35
CA ILE A 883 34.18 -12.64 11.97
C ILE A 883 34.10 -13.78 10.94
N ASP A 884 35.11 -14.63 10.95
CA ASP A 884 35.09 -16.00 10.43
C ASP A 884 34.49 -16.92 11.51
N THR A 885 33.17 -16.86 11.75
CA THR A 885 32.45 -17.93 12.47
C THR A 885 30.99 -17.97 12.01
N ASP A 886 30.56 -19.17 11.63
CA ASP A 886 29.32 -19.47 10.91
C ASP A 886 28.09 -19.69 11.82
N ASP A 887 27.98 -18.95 12.92
CA ASP A 887 26.81 -19.00 13.81
C ASP A 887 26.58 -17.58 14.37
N ASP A 888 25.33 -17.10 14.28
CA ASP A 888 24.85 -15.74 14.64
C ASP A 888 25.15 -14.60 13.64
N ARG A 889 24.65 -14.71 12.41
CA ARG A 889 24.61 -13.60 11.43
C ARG A 889 23.29 -12.82 11.51
N GLU A 890 23.27 -11.67 12.19
CA GLU A 890 22.34 -10.58 11.91
C GLU A 890 22.82 -9.23 12.50
N ASP A 891 22.86 -8.21 11.65
CA ASP A 891 23.39 -6.84 11.79
C ASP A 891 23.50 -6.25 13.21
N ILE A 892 24.73 -6.19 13.72
CA ILE A 892 25.09 -5.42 14.92
C ILE A 892 25.21 -3.94 14.53
N CYS A 893 24.10 -3.21 14.56
CA CYS A 893 24.14 -1.76 14.65
C CYS A 893 24.30 -1.36 16.12
N GLY A 894 25.54 -1.44 16.62
CA GLY A 894 25.89 -1.20 18.04
C GLY A 894 25.68 0.22 18.58
N ASN A 895 24.82 1.05 17.97
CA ASN A 895 24.35 2.33 18.51
C ASN A 895 23.04 2.85 17.86
N ALA A 896 22.28 2.04 17.12
CA ALA A 896 20.99 2.48 16.55
C ALA A 896 19.83 2.30 17.55
N LEU A 897 19.33 3.44 18.00
CA LEU A 897 18.06 3.64 18.68
C LEU A 897 16.91 3.33 17.70
N TRP A 898 16.29 2.15 17.86
CA TRP A 898 14.97 1.75 17.30
C TRP A 898 14.91 1.40 15.80
N LEU A 899 14.31 0.26 15.47
CA LEU A 899 14.02 -0.19 14.10
C LEU A 899 12.52 -0.42 13.92
N LEU A 900 11.97 -0.18 12.72
CA LEU A 900 10.59 -0.54 12.38
C LEU A 900 10.61 -1.85 11.57
N ASP A 901 9.93 -2.88 12.06
CA ASP A 901 9.77 -4.12 11.32
C ASP A 901 8.65 -4.05 10.25
N ASN A 902 8.53 -5.10 9.44
CA ASN A 902 7.52 -5.17 8.38
C ASN A 902 6.07 -5.18 8.92
N ASP A 903 5.87 -5.67 10.14
CA ASP A 903 4.57 -5.73 10.80
C ASP A 903 4.17 -4.39 11.45
N GLY A 904 5.10 -3.44 11.52
CA GLY A 904 4.93 -2.08 12.02
C GLY A 904 5.33 -1.88 13.47
N TRP A 905 6.04 -2.83 14.07
CA TRP A 905 6.59 -2.69 15.41
C TRP A 905 7.89 -1.91 15.39
N VAL A 906 7.95 -0.89 16.23
CA VAL A 906 9.18 -0.23 16.63
C VAL A 906 9.84 -1.11 17.69
N VAL A 907 10.96 -1.74 17.32
CA VAL A 907 11.75 -2.62 18.18
C VAL A 907 13.00 -1.93 18.69
N ASP A 908 13.36 -2.19 19.95
CA ASP A 908 14.59 -1.66 20.55
C ASP A 908 15.85 -2.46 20.16
N SER A 909 17.01 -2.06 20.66
CA SER A 909 18.29 -2.75 20.43
C SER A 909 18.34 -4.19 20.95
N HIS A 910 17.39 -4.59 21.81
CA HIS A 910 17.24 -5.94 22.34
C HIS A 910 16.12 -6.71 21.62
N LYS A 911 15.65 -6.23 20.46
CA LYS A 911 14.54 -6.79 19.68
C LYS A 911 13.20 -6.81 20.45
N ARG A 912 13.02 -5.97 21.47
CA ARG A 912 11.76 -5.86 22.23
C ARG A 912 10.79 -4.92 21.53
N ARG A 913 9.51 -5.31 21.43
CA ARG A 913 8.44 -4.54 20.75
C ARG A 913 7.94 -3.42 21.65
N VAL A 914 8.09 -2.16 21.25
CA VAL A 914 7.82 -1.02 22.14
C VAL A 914 6.60 -0.22 21.72
N VAL A 915 6.42 -0.02 20.42
CA VAL A 915 5.27 0.73 19.88
C VAL A 915 4.88 0.12 18.54
N TRP A 916 3.58 -0.03 18.29
CA TRP A 916 3.10 -0.36 16.96
C TRP A 916 2.68 0.91 16.21
N VAL A 917 3.16 1.08 14.98
CA VAL A 917 2.85 2.20 14.09
C VAL A 917 1.90 1.75 12.97
N PRO A 918 0.72 2.39 12.84
CA PRO A 918 -0.23 2.08 11.78
C PRO A 918 0.35 2.21 10.37
N SER A 919 -0.04 1.32 9.46
CA SER A 919 0.54 1.22 8.11
C SER A 919 0.38 2.49 7.28
N ASP A 920 -0.75 3.17 7.39
CA ASP A 920 -1.05 4.45 6.74
C ASP A 920 -0.16 5.60 7.23
N LEU A 921 0.50 5.45 8.39
CA LEU A 921 1.42 6.43 8.95
C LEU A 921 2.89 6.07 8.70
N ARG A 922 3.24 4.82 8.39
CA ARG A 922 4.66 4.39 8.33
C ARG A 922 5.49 5.21 7.34
N ALA A 923 4.93 5.59 6.20
CA ALA A 923 5.60 6.42 5.20
C ALA A 923 6.01 7.81 5.73
N PHE A 924 5.30 8.33 6.74
CA PHE A 924 5.52 9.67 7.31
C PHE A 924 6.33 9.65 8.62
N LEU A 925 6.74 8.45 9.07
CA LEU A 925 7.51 8.28 10.29
C LEU A 925 8.99 8.68 10.08
N ALA A 926 9.44 9.63 10.90
CA ALA A 926 10.86 9.96 11.01
C ALA A 926 11.53 9.08 12.08
N LEU A 927 12.15 7.98 11.66
CA LEU A 927 13.04 7.16 12.50
C LEU A 927 14.44 7.77 12.53
N PRO A 928 15.15 7.76 13.68
CA PRO A 928 16.57 8.09 13.71
C PRO A 928 17.36 7.27 12.67
N PRO A 929 18.27 7.86 11.89
CA PRO A 929 18.82 9.22 11.98
C PRO A 929 18.07 10.30 11.18
N THR A 930 16.84 10.05 10.73
CA THR A 930 16.05 11.03 9.98
C THR A 930 15.74 12.27 10.83
N GLN A 931 16.26 13.42 10.43
CA GLN A 931 16.07 14.70 11.12
C GLN A 931 14.72 15.34 10.75
N SER A 932 14.36 15.33 9.47
CA SER A 932 13.12 15.89 8.95
C SER A 932 12.70 15.21 7.65
N ILE A 933 11.40 15.26 7.35
CA ILE A 933 10.80 14.72 6.13
C ILE A 933 9.90 15.79 5.53
N ILE A 934 9.98 15.98 4.22
CA ILE A 934 9.05 16.80 3.45
C ILE A 934 8.21 15.87 2.59
N ALA A 935 6.91 15.86 2.85
CA ALA A 935 5.92 15.03 2.14
C ALA A 935 4.56 15.75 2.14
N ASP A 936 3.70 15.44 1.16
CA ASP A 936 2.36 16.06 1.06
C ASP A 936 1.46 15.71 2.26
N GLY A 937 1.58 14.47 2.75
CA GLY A 937 0.93 13.99 3.98
C GLY A 937 1.50 14.60 5.28
N GLY A 938 2.61 15.33 5.21
CA GLY A 938 3.35 15.80 6.39
C GLY A 938 4.30 14.76 6.96
N TYR A 939 4.78 14.98 8.19
CA TYR A 939 5.62 14.01 8.92
C TYR A 939 5.18 13.92 10.38
N PHE A 940 5.62 12.88 11.08
CA PHE A 940 5.56 12.85 12.54
C PHE A 940 6.79 12.17 13.15
N LYS A 941 7.05 12.52 14.41
CA LYS A 941 8.11 11.97 15.25
C LYS A 941 7.51 11.28 16.46
N LEU A 942 8.17 10.23 16.92
CA LEU A 942 7.84 9.56 18.17
C LEU A 942 8.74 10.09 19.27
N GLN A 943 8.14 10.68 20.30
CA GLN A 943 8.84 10.94 21.55
C GLN A 943 8.75 9.70 22.42
N LEU A 944 9.84 8.94 22.48
CA LEU A 944 9.95 7.71 23.25
C LEU A 944 10.58 7.95 24.65
N ASP A 945 10.90 9.20 24.98
CA ASP A 945 11.51 9.56 26.26
C ASP A 945 10.48 9.46 27.39
N LYS A 946 10.78 8.67 28.42
CA LYS A 946 9.97 8.51 29.66
C LYS A 946 8.58 7.89 29.44
N ILE A 947 8.42 7.07 28.41
CA ILE A 947 7.17 6.32 28.19
C ILE A 947 7.05 5.13 29.16
N GLN A 948 5.82 4.80 29.56
CA GLN A 948 5.50 3.62 30.38
C GLN A 948 5.24 2.41 29.47
N VAL A 949 6.26 1.57 29.29
CA VAL A 949 6.27 0.36 28.44
C VAL A 949 7.03 -0.75 29.15
N GLY A 950 6.95 -1.99 28.64
CA GLY A 950 7.54 -3.14 29.30
C GLY A 950 6.79 -3.47 30.58
N GLU A 951 7.48 -3.74 31.68
CA GLU A 951 6.86 -4.06 32.98
C GLU A 951 6.09 -2.87 33.59
N ASP A 952 6.46 -1.64 33.23
CA ASP A 952 5.86 -0.43 33.80
C ASP A 952 4.56 -0.02 33.08
N TRP A 953 4.14 -0.77 32.05
CA TRP A 953 2.96 -0.43 31.24
C TRP A 953 1.67 -0.33 32.04
N VAL A 954 1.57 -1.04 33.17
CA VAL A 954 0.38 -1.01 34.05
C VAL A 954 0.14 0.40 34.63
N ASN A 955 1.17 1.24 34.70
CA ASN A 955 1.06 2.63 35.16
C ASN A 955 0.59 3.61 34.06
N CYS A 956 0.46 3.15 32.80
CA CYS A 956 0.10 4.01 31.69
C CYS A 956 -1.38 4.43 31.69
N TYR A 957 -2.24 3.76 32.45
CA TYR A 957 -3.69 3.97 32.40
C TYR A 957 -4.30 4.09 33.81
N ARG A 958 -5.07 5.16 34.02
CA ARG A 958 -5.83 5.41 35.25
C ARG A 958 -7.27 4.96 35.04
N ALA A 959 -7.55 3.74 35.50
CA ALA A 959 -8.83 3.07 35.33
C ALA A 959 -9.97 3.65 36.19
#